data_AF-A0A972I3I3-F1
#
_entry.id   AF-A0A972I3I3-F1
#
_cell.length_a   1.000
_cell.length_b   1.000
_cell.length_c   1.000
_cell.angle_alpha   90.00
_cell.angle_beta   90.00
_cell.angle_gamma   90.00
#
_symmetry.space_group_name_H-M   'P 1'
#
loop_
_entity.id
_entity.type
_entity.pdbx_description
1 polymer ?
#
loop_
_entity_poly.entity_id
_entity_poly.type
_entity_poly.pdbx_seq_one_letter_code
_entity_poly.pdbx_strand_id
1 'polypeptide(L)'
;MDSLEIKALTANNDNIPIKKKTSDNSPYKKKRRGIDSPAEGDYLVGGRINGEGISLRELNSSSGKVAISGIVFKKSHFQIKSGRILYTLLLTDHKTSACAKLFVSQEKWEELDKLIGEGDKLLIKGDAQFDTYENCVVIIANKINKIKIETRKDCCKIGKRVELHVHTKMSDSDGFNDIDKMITTAAEWGHPAIAITDHGVVQAFPDAAITRKKLLEKGSDIKVIYGLEGYLYDDSDSIREDGTIDYKKHGTNHVILLAKNQEGLKNLYKLVSFSHIDYFYKKPRIPKSVLKKHRDGLIIGGACEAGEVFSAIKNGLPDEKIEEVASFYDYLEIQPIINNNFMIRKNIVKSAEELKEFNLKVIEIADKLGKLTVATTDSHYFDEESYVYRNIIMTGIGFKDANSKGLFFRTTEEMLDEFSYLGEDRANEVVITNTNKIADMIDYVEPISNKKFPPKIEGAEEKLRETCLKNAYNIYGENLPKVIEERLEVELNSIISNGYAVMYVSAQMLVEKSLSDGYLVGSRGSVGSSFAATMAGITEVNPLDPHYICPNCKYIEWGDLNEYDCGVDMPDKVCPKCGEALKKDGFNIPFATFLGFKGDKEPDIDLNFAGEYQATAHKYVGEIFGEKNVFKAGTVSTIADKTAYGYVKHYLEENNYEYNKFEIDRLAKGCTGVKKTTGQHPGGIIIVPEENEIYEFCPVQHPANSKNTDIITTHFDYHKIEKNLLKLDILGHDIPSMIRHLQDMTGVDPLSIDLSDKKVMSIFTSTKALNIKNKEYKFTHGSYAIPEFGTSFVRKMLDDTHPETMSALIRISGFSHGTDVWLNNAQKFITDGTATMKEVISTRDDIMNYLILKGINNADSFQIMEDVRKNRPLKEEQLKLMKKHNVPDWYVESCERIQYMFPRAHAVAYVMMSFRMAWFKVYYPLEFYATYFTTKIDSFNAEVILGGIDSVYEKMEKVNRMGKNATKKELDEVLIFEVAYEMYSRGYEFLPPKLGSSKAAVFTLNDNKVRLPFGCVSGVGHTAAESLTKEDNLIVFKTLEEVKQKTKLSSSNIDELNKYGVFEGVPDSAQISFFDA
;
A
#
# COMPACT_ATOMS: atom_id res chain seq x y z
N MET A 1 -40.10 -70.73 49.38
CA MET A 1 -38.95 -71.46 49.95
C MET A 1 -38.39 -72.35 48.86
N ASP A 2 -37.11 -72.15 48.60
CA ASP A 2 -36.10 -73.10 48.11
C ASP A 2 -36.27 -73.71 46.72
N SER A 3 -35.44 -73.32 45.74
CA SER A 3 -34.05 -73.79 45.47
C SER A 3 -34.11 -75.09 44.62
N LEU A 4 -33.22 -75.43 43.67
CA LEU A 4 -31.78 -75.24 43.52
C LEU A 4 -31.38 -75.61 42.07
N GLU A 5 -30.12 -75.31 41.73
CA GLU A 5 -29.38 -75.48 40.47
C GLU A 5 -29.09 -76.94 40.02
N ILE A 6 -28.59 -77.14 38.78
CA ILE A 6 -27.18 -77.55 38.45
C ILE A 6 -26.93 -77.85 36.93
N LYS A 7 -25.84 -77.24 36.42
CA LYS A 7 -24.82 -77.45 35.34
C LYS A 7 -24.86 -78.47 34.15
N ALA A 8 -24.39 -77.93 33.01
CA ALA A 8 -23.31 -78.33 32.03
C ALA A 8 -23.50 -79.35 30.87
N LEU A 9 -23.20 -78.92 29.61
CA LEU A 9 -22.18 -79.43 28.63
C LEU A 9 -22.36 -78.86 27.18
N THR A 10 -21.27 -78.87 26.40
CA THR A 10 -20.99 -78.23 25.09
C THR A 10 -21.40 -79.02 23.81
N ALA A 11 -21.78 -78.34 22.71
CA ALA A 11 -21.42 -78.63 21.28
C ALA A 11 -22.17 -77.74 20.24
N ASN A 12 -21.62 -77.67 19.03
CA ASN A 12 -21.83 -76.78 17.87
C ASN A 12 -23.21 -76.71 17.15
N ASN A 13 -23.31 -75.63 16.35
CA ASN A 13 -23.93 -75.47 15.02
C ASN A 13 -25.35 -74.89 14.84
N ASP A 14 -25.37 -73.92 13.90
CA ASP A 14 -26.43 -73.52 12.96
C ASP A 14 -27.64 -72.69 13.42
N ASN A 15 -27.53 -71.39 13.11
CA ASN A 15 -28.45 -70.53 12.36
C ASN A 15 -29.95 -70.37 12.73
N ILE A 16 -30.31 -69.08 12.83
CA ILE A 16 -31.64 -68.41 12.84
C ILE A 16 -32.32 -68.28 14.20
N PRO A 17 -32.71 -67.05 14.59
CA PRO A 17 -33.95 -66.86 15.33
C PRO A 17 -34.91 -65.91 14.61
N ILE A 18 -36.08 -66.46 14.26
CA ILE A 18 -37.29 -65.69 14.05
C ILE A 18 -37.89 -65.37 15.43
N LYS A 19 -38.09 -64.06 15.63
CA LYS A 19 -38.91 -63.33 16.61
C LYS A 19 -40.01 -64.11 17.35
N LYS A 20 -40.13 -63.78 18.65
CA LYS A 20 -41.33 -63.16 19.25
C LYS A 20 -40.89 -62.38 20.52
N LYS A 21 -40.77 -61.05 20.42
CA LYS A 21 -41.78 -60.03 20.81
C LYS A 21 -42.16 -60.09 22.29
N THR A 22 -41.64 -59.14 23.06
CA THR A 22 -42.42 -58.40 24.05
C THR A 22 -42.09 -56.91 23.95
N SER A 23 -43.14 -56.14 24.21
CA SER A 23 -43.40 -54.73 23.89
C SER A 23 -42.46 -53.72 24.52
N ASP A 24 -42.13 -52.72 23.71
CA ASP A 24 -41.35 -51.51 23.99
C ASP A 24 -41.77 -50.74 25.24
N ASN A 25 -40.75 -50.34 26.00
CA ASN A 25 -40.80 -49.41 27.11
C ASN A 25 -39.59 -48.46 26.94
N SER A 26 -39.83 -47.15 26.70
CA SER A 26 -38.97 -46.03 27.16
C SER A 26 -39.28 -44.71 26.42
N PRO A 27 -39.39 -43.56 27.12
CA PRO A 27 -39.69 -42.26 26.52
C PRO A 27 -38.44 -41.65 25.87
N TYR A 28 -38.56 -41.24 24.61
CA TYR A 28 -37.53 -40.53 23.85
C TYR A 28 -37.20 -39.14 24.48
N LYS A 29 -36.18 -39.07 25.34
CA LYS A 29 -35.43 -37.83 25.58
C LYS A 29 -34.46 -37.61 24.41
N LYS A 30 -34.75 -36.67 23.51
CA LYS A 30 -33.79 -36.20 22.48
C LYS A 30 -32.46 -35.84 23.17
N LYS A 31 -31.34 -36.48 22.78
CA LYS A 31 -29.98 -36.10 23.21
C LYS A 31 -29.77 -34.61 22.91
N ARG A 32 -29.38 -33.81 23.91
CA ARG A 32 -28.96 -32.41 23.70
C ARG A 32 -27.67 -32.41 22.86
N ARG A 33 -27.66 -31.74 21.71
CA ARG A 33 -26.45 -31.55 20.89
C ARG A 33 -25.43 -30.73 21.68
N GLY A 34 -24.19 -31.20 21.70
CA GLY A 34 -23.06 -30.51 22.34
C GLY A 34 -22.53 -29.36 21.49
N ILE A 35 -21.66 -28.53 22.08
CA ILE A 35 -21.08 -27.37 21.39
C ILE A 35 -20.19 -27.78 20.20
N ASP A 36 -19.54 -28.94 20.29
CA ASP A 36 -18.65 -29.51 19.27
C ASP A 36 -19.37 -30.48 18.31
N SER A 37 -20.70 -30.54 18.31
CA SER A 37 -21.45 -31.36 17.32
C SER A 37 -21.38 -30.72 15.93
N PRO A 38 -21.30 -31.50 14.81
CA PRO A 38 -21.30 -30.96 13.44
C PRO A 38 -22.50 -30.05 13.19
N ALA A 39 -22.39 -29.05 12.31
CA ALA A 39 -23.50 -28.16 11.95
C ALA A 39 -24.62 -28.92 11.22
N GLU A 40 -25.87 -28.47 11.38
CA GLU A 40 -27.03 -29.04 10.67
C GLU A 40 -27.81 -27.91 9.99
N GLY A 41 -27.59 -27.69 8.70
CA GLY A 41 -28.16 -26.56 7.97
C GLY A 41 -27.79 -25.22 8.64
N ASP A 42 -28.80 -24.38 8.91
CA ASP A 42 -28.62 -23.08 9.55
C ASP A 42 -28.40 -23.17 11.08
N TYR A 43 -28.37 -24.37 11.67
CA TYR A 43 -28.08 -24.60 13.10
C TYR A 43 -26.59 -24.92 13.29
N LEU A 44 -25.78 -23.88 13.44
CA LEU A 44 -24.32 -23.96 13.45
C LEU A 44 -23.77 -24.54 14.76
N VAL A 45 -24.31 -24.10 15.89
CA VAL A 45 -23.91 -24.55 17.24
C VAL A 45 -25.15 -24.88 18.07
N GLY A 46 -25.15 -26.05 18.70
CA GLY A 46 -26.25 -26.51 19.55
C GLY A 46 -27.48 -26.92 18.72
N GLY A 47 -28.64 -26.31 18.99
CA GLY A 47 -29.88 -26.58 18.26
C GLY A 47 -30.80 -25.37 18.28
N ARG A 48 -31.93 -25.44 17.57
CA ARG A 48 -32.84 -24.31 17.31
C ARG A 48 -33.01 -23.34 18.50
N ILE A 49 -32.88 -22.05 18.21
CA ILE A 49 -33.22 -20.94 19.10
C ILE A 49 -34.67 -20.52 18.78
N ASN A 50 -35.51 -20.40 19.82
CA ASN A 50 -36.90 -19.97 19.71
C ASN A 50 -37.02 -18.55 20.29
N GLY A 51 -37.76 -17.67 19.62
CA GLY A 51 -37.93 -16.25 19.97
C GLY A 51 -37.02 -15.32 19.17
N GLU A 52 -37.35 -14.03 19.17
CA GLU A 52 -36.49 -12.98 18.62
C GLU A 52 -35.41 -12.59 19.63
N GLY A 53 -34.27 -12.10 19.15
CA GLY A 53 -33.19 -11.61 20.01
C GLY A 53 -33.55 -10.27 20.64
N ILE A 54 -33.05 -10.00 21.84
CA ILE A 54 -33.13 -8.67 22.45
C ILE A 54 -32.24 -7.68 21.68
N SER A 55 -32.53 -6.38 21.82
CA SER A 55 -31.69 -5.30 21.31
C SER A 55 -30.29 -5.37 21.92
N LEU A 56 -29.24 -5.12 21.12
CA LEU A 56 -27.87 -5.15 21.66
C LEU A 56 -27.64 -4.02 22.68
N ARG A 57 -28.44 -2.95 22.66
CA ARG A 57 -28.39 -1.85 23.66
C ARG A 57 -28.91 -2.26 25.04
N GLU A 58 -29.73 -3.30 25.12
CA GLU A 58 -30.30 -3.77 26.38
C GLU A 58 -29.36 -4.74 27.13
N LEU A 59 -28.24 -5.11 26.50
CA LEU A 59 -27.24 -6.00 27.09
C LEU A 59 -26.53 -5.32 28.26
N ASN A 60 -26.62 -5.95 29.43
CA ASN A 60 -25.91 -5.55 30.63
C ASN A 60 -25.44 -6.80 31.42
N SER A 61 -24.65 -6.59 32.47
CA SER A 61 -24.10 -7.68 33.28
C SER A 61 -25.15 -8.48 34.06
N SER A 62 -26.37 -7.93 34.23
CA SER A 62 -27.48 -8.60 34.90
C SER A 62 -28.42 -9.37 33.96
N SER A 63 -28.18 -9.30 32.64
CA SER A 63 -29.07 -9.91 31.64
C SER A 63 -29.11 -11.45 31.68
N GLY A 64 -28.13 -12.11 32.30
CA GLY A 64 -28.10 -13.56 32.45
C GLY A 64 -28.14 -14.30 31.11
N LYS A 65 -29.11 -15.20 30.91
CA LYS A 65 -29.25 -15.96 29.64
C LYS A 65 -30.08 -15.19 28.62
N VAL A 66 -29.44 -14.77 27.55
CA VAL A 66 -30.04 -13.94 26.50
C VAL A 66 -29.93 -14.58 25.13
N ALA A 67 -30.84 -14.21 24.23
CA ALA A 67 -30.68 -14.41 22.80
C ALA A 67 -30.48 -13.03 22.15
N ILE A 68 -29.49 -12.89 21.28
CA ILE A 68 -29.18 -11.66 20.53
C ILE A 68 -29.16 -11.94 19.04
N SER A 69 -29.49 -10.93 18.24
CA SER A 69 -29.41 -10.99 16.78
C SER A 69 -28.49 -9.88 16.29
N GLY A 70 -27.59 -10.20 15.37
CA GLY A 70 -26.69 -9.19 14.81
C GLY A 70 -25.93 -9.70 13.60
N ILE A 71 -25.40 -8.77 12.82
CA ILE A 71 -24.57 -9.01 11.65
C ILE A 71 -23.11 -9.07 12.08
N VAL A 72 -22.41 -10.12 11.67
CA VAL A 72 -20.98 -10.30 11.96
C VAL A 72 -20.20 -9.28 11.17
N PHE A 73 -19.48 -8.37 11.85
CA PHE A 73 -18.60 -7.42 11.17
C PHE A 73 -17.12 -7.71 11.40
N LYS A 74 -16.78 -8.61 12.34
CA LYS A 74 -15.42 -9.07 12.58
C LYS A 74 -15.43 -10.44 13.25
N LYS A 75 -14.50 -11.31 12.85
CA LYS A 75 -14.25 -12.60 13.49
C LYS A 75 -12.76 -12.78 13.77
N SER A 76 -12.43 -13.41 14.90
CA SER A 76 -11.04 -13.70 15.28
C SER A 76 -10.96 -14.95 16.14
N HIS A 77 -9.85 -15.67 16.06
CA HIS A 77 -9.64 -16.87 16.87
C HIS A 77 -8.25 -16.87 17.51
N PHE A 78 -8.12 -17.58 18.63
CA PHE A 78 -6.85 -17.83 19.29
C PHE A 78 -6.88 -19.19 19.99
N GLN A 79 -5.79 -19.96 19.90
CA GLN A 79 -5.68 -21.25 20.57
C GLN A 79 -5.29 -21.07 22.03
N ILE A 80 -6.12 -21.57 22.95
CA ILE A 80 -5.84 -21.50 24.39
C ILE A 80 -4.97 -22.68 24.83
N LYS A 81 -4.30 -22.56 26.00
CA LYS A 81 -3.37 -23.57 26.53
C LYS A 81 -3.95 -24.99 26.64
N SER A 82 -5.28 -25.13 26.73
CA SER A 82 -5.96 -26.43 26.76
C SER A 82 -6.08 -27.11 25.39
N GLY A 83 -5.57 -26.48 24.32
CA GLY A 83 -5.68 -26.95 22.93
C GLY A 83 -6.99 -26.60 22.24
N ARG A 84 -8.01 -26.10 22.97
CA ARG A 84 -9.26 -25.59 22.39
C ARG A 84 -9.05 -24.22 21.71
N ILE A 85 -9.98 -23.85 20.85
CA ILE A 85 -10.01 -22.55 20.16
C ILE A 85 -11.03 -21.64 20.84
N LEU A 86 -10.59 -20.44 21.22
CA LEU A 86 -11.47 -19.33 21.54
C LEU A 86 -11.80 -18.60 20.24
N TYR A 87 -13.04 -18.74 19.77
CA TYR A 87 -13.54 -18.04 18.60
C TYR A 87 -14.41 -16.86 19.05
N THR A 88 -14.10 -15.68 18.54
CA THR A 88 -14.71 -14.40 18.91
C THR A 88 -15.41 -13.81 17.69
N LEU A 89 -16.67 -13.45 17.87
CA LEU A 89 -17.55 -12.87 16.86
C LEU A 89 -18.02 -11.51 17.35
N LEU A 90 -17.74 -10.45 16.59
CA LEU A 90 -18.29 -9.14 16.85
C LEU A 90 -19.50 -8.89 15.95
N LEU A 91 -20.59 -8.48 16.57
CA LEU A 91 -21.92 -8.40 15.97
C LEU A 91 -22.45 -6.97 16.10
N THR A 92 -23.16 -6.49 15.09
CA THR A 92 -23.88 -5.22 15.15
C THR A 92 -25.35 -5.40 14.76
N ASP A 93 -26.24 -4.66 15.41
CA ASP A 93 -27.63 -4.49 15.02
C ASP A 93 -27.85 -3.11 14.35
N HIS A 94 -26.75 -2.50 13.89
CA HIS A 94 -26.62 -1.15 13.36
C HIS A 94 -26.86 -0.01 14.37
N LYS A 95 -27.40 -0.32 15.55
CA LYS A 95 -27.64 0.65 16.64
C LYS A 95 -26.54 0.63 17.69
N THR A 96 -25.94 -0.53 17.93
CA THR A 96 -24.72 -0.74 18.72
C THR A 96 -24.06 -2.06 18.30
N SER A 97 -22.99 -2.43 19.00
CA SER A 97 -22.23 -3.65 18.74
C SER A 97 -22.00 -4.46 20.02
N ALA A 98 -21.87 -5.77 19.87
CA ALA A 98 -21.66 -6.71 20.96
C ALA A 98 -20.63 -7.77 20.59
N CYS A 99 -20.05 -8.42 21.59
CA CYS A 99 -19.08 -9.50 21.42
C CYS A 99 -19.66 -10.83 21.91
N ALA A 100 -19.60 -11.83 21.04
CA ALA A 100 -19.91 -13.21 21.36
C ALA A 100 -18.63 -14.06 21.31
N LYS A 101 -18.39 -14.86 22.35
CA LYS A 101 -17.26 -15.76 22.47
C LYS A 101 -17.73 -17.19 22.56
N LEU A 102 -17.01 -18.10 21.92
CA LEU A 102 -17.27 -19.54 21.97
C LEU A 102 -15.97 -20.34 22.09
N PHE A 103 -16.00 -21.42 22.86
CA PHE A 103 -14.86 -22.29 23.09
C PHE A 103 -15.13 -23.63 22.41
N VAL A 104 -14.40 -23.95 21.34
CA VAL A 104 -14.64 -25.14 20.49
C VAL A 104 -13.36 -25.93 20.24
N SER A 105 -13.48 -27.16 19.73
CA SER A 105 -12.34 -27.89 19.19
C SER A 105 -11.79 -27.22 17.92
N GLN A 106 -10.55 -27.56 17.53
CA GLN A 106 -9.93 -27.11 16.28
C GLN A 106 -10.81 -27.42 15.07
N GLU A 107 -11.24 -28.68 14.93
CA GLU A 107 -12.11 -29.15 13.84
C GLU A 107 -13.43 -28.37 13.77
N LYS A 108 -14.04 -28.09 14.93
CA LYS A 108 -15.29 -27.35 14.98
C LYS A 108 -15.11 -25.88 14.62
N TRP A 109 -13.98 -25.27 15.02
CA TRP A 109 -13.66 -23.92 14.58
C TRP A 109 -13.48 -23.86 13.06
N GLU A 110 -12.74 -24.78 12.45
CA GLU A 110 -12.55 -24.82 10.99
C GLU A 110 -13.87 -24.98 10.23
N GLU A 111 -14.81 -25.77 10.77
CA GLU A 111 -16.16 -25.88 10.24
C GLU A 111 -16.91 -24.53 10.35
N LEU A 112 -16.92 -23.91 11.53
CA LEU A 112 -17.63 -22.65 11.77
C LEU A 112 -17.02 -21.48 10.98
N ASP A 113 -15.70 -21.45 10.81
CA ASP A 113 -15.00 -20.39 10.08
C ASP A 113 -15.34 -20.42 8.59
N LYS A 114 -15.59 -21.60 8.02
CA LYS A 114 -16.10 -21.79 6.66
C LYS A 114 -17.58 -21.40 6.52
N LEU A 115 -18.40 -21.62 7.56
CA LEU A 115 -19.85 -21.37 7.52
C LEU A 115 -20.26 -19.94 7.90
N ILE A 116 -19.44 -19.26 8.69
CA ILE A 116 -19.67 -17.89 9.18
C ILE A 116 -18.70 -16.94 8.48
N GLY A 117 -19.24 -16.13 7.58
CA GLY A 117 -18.57 -14.99 6.96
C GLY A 117 -18.89 -13.67 7.64
N GLU A 118 -18.07 -12.66 7.40
CA GLU A 118 -18.46 -11.28 7.67
C GLU A 118 -19.65 -10.89 6.78
N GLY A 119 -20.62 -10.16 7.33
CA GLY A 119 -21.89 -9.86 6.68
C GLY A 119 -23.01 -10.87 6.99
N ASP A 120 -22.71 -12.04 7.56
CA ASP A 120 -23.75 -12.99 7.97
C ASP A 120 -24.52 -12.48 9.20
N LYS A 121 -25.84 -12.66 9.20
CA LYS A 121 -26.67 -12.41 10.38
C LYS A 121 -26.80 -13.67 11.22
N LEU A 122 -26.52 -13.56 12.51
CA LEU A 122 -26.58 -14.65 13.46
C LEU A 122 -27.59 -14.37 14.55
N LEU A 123 -28.32 -15.41 14.96
CA LEU A 123 -29.04 -15.45 16.23
C LEU A 123 -28.20 -16.27 17.20
N ILE A 124 -27.73 -15.63 18.27
CA ILE A 124 -26.85 -16.24 19.27
C ILE A 124 -27.57 -16.28 20.61
N LYS A 125 -27.61 -17.46 21.23
CA LYS A 125 -28.06 -17.62 22.60
C LYS A 125 -26.86 -17.97 23.48
N GLY A 126 -26.77 -17.31 24.63
CA GLY A 126 -25.61 -17.39 25.51
C GLY A 126 -25.85 -16.78 26.88
N ASP A 127 -24.83 -16.89 27.72
CA ASP A 127 -24.78 -16.24 29.03
C ASP A 127 -24.04 -14.90 28.88
N ALA A 128 -24.70 -13.79 29.20
CA ALA A 128 -24.11 -12.46 29.24
C ALA A 128 -23.31 -12.29 30.53
N GLN A 129 -22.04 -11.94 30.42
CA GLN A 129 -21.14 -11.75 31.56
C GLN A 129 -20.18 -10.60 31.30
N PHE A 130 -19.72 -9.95 32.37
CA PHE A 130 -18.67 -8.94 32.26
C PHE A 130 -17.32 -9.63 32.06
N ASP A 131 -16.63 -9.30 30.98
CA ASP A 131 -15.29 -9.80 30.69
C ASP A 131 -14.26 -8.75 31.11
N THR A 132 -13.41 -9.11 32.07
CA THR A 132 -12.40 -8.19 32.64
C THR A 132 -11.24 -7.91 31.70
N TYR A 133 -10.97 -8.80 30.75
CA TYR A 133 -9.96 -8.58 29.72
C TYR A 133 -10.49 -7.61 28.66
N GLU A 134 -11.75 -7.79 28.25
CA GLU A 134 -12.37 -6.90 27.28
C GLU A 134 -12.84 -5.58 27.90
N ASN A 135 -13.05 -5.56 29.22
CA ASN A 135 -13.67 -4.47 29.99
C ASN A 135 -15.08 -4.09 29.50
N CYS A 136 -15.88 -5.10 29.15
CA CYS A 136 -17.26 -4.92 28.66
C CYS A 136 -18.09 -6.21 28.83
N VAL A 137 -19.40 -6.11 28.62
CA VAL A 137 -20.30 -7.28 28.60
C VAL A 137 -20.08 -8.08 27.32
N VAL A 138 -19.85 -9.38 27.45
CA VAL A 138 -19.72 -10.34 26.35
C VAL A 138 -20.70 -11.48 26.54
N ILE A 139 -21.01 -12.18 25.45
CA ILE A 139 -21.94 -13.30 25.45
C ILE A 139 -21.15 -14.58 25.23
N ILE A 140 -21.17 -15.48 26.22
CA ILE A 140 -20.61 -16.82 26.05
C ILE A 140 -21.66 -17.67 25.34
N ALA A 141 -21.46 -17.84 24.02
CA ALA A 141 -22.41 -18.48 23.14
C ALA A 141 -22.49 -19.99 23.42
N ASN A 142 -23.71 -20.49 23.59
CA ASN A 142 -23.99 -21.92 23.69
C ASN A 142 -24.95 -22.42 22.59
N LYS A 143 -25.57 -21.52 21.82
CA LYS A 143 -26.24 -21.83 20.55
C LYS A 143 -26.01 -20.72 19.52
N ILE A 144 -25.85 -21.09 18.26
CA ILE A 144 -25.71 -20.17 17.13
C ILE A 144 -26.55 -20.70 15.97
N ASN A 145 -27.45 -19.87 15.48
CA ASN A 145 -28.20 -20.09 14.25
C ASN A 145 -27.82 -19.01 13.23
N LYS A 146 -27.67 -19.39 11.95
CA LYS A 146 -27.56 -18.45 10.83
C LYS A 146 -28.97 -17.98 10.42
N ILE A 147 -29.16 -16.69 10.20
CA ILE A 147 -30.41 -16.11 9.72
C ILE A 147 -30.18 -15.54 8.33
N LYS A 148 -31.12 -15.76 7.41
CA LYS A 148 -31.11 -15.08 6.12
C LYS A 148 -31.40 -13.60 6.31
N ILE A 149 -30.53 -12.75 5.77
CA ILE A 149 -30.79 -11.32 5.66
C ILE A 149 -31.71 -11.13 4.46
N GLU A 150 -32.85 -10.48 4.65
CA GLU A 150 -33.63 -9.97 3.53
C GLU A 150 -32.89 -8.79 2.94
N THR A 151 -32.33 -8.96 1.74
CA THR A 151 -31.71 -7.89 0.98
C THR A 151 -32.78 -7.10 0.23
N ARG A 152 -32.55 -5.79 0.06
CA ARG A 152 -33.40 -4.95 -0.78
C ARG A 152 -33.41 -5.48 -2.22
N LYS A 153 -34.60 -5.58 -2.80
CA LYS A 153 -34.80 -6.03 -4.19
C LYS A 153 -35.64 -5.00 -4.92
N ASP A 154 -35.30 -4.76 -6.18
CA ASP A 154 -36.12 -3.97 -7.07
C ASP A 154 -37.17 -4.88 -7.74
N CYS A 155 -38.42 -4.81 -7.27
CA CYS A 155 -39.51 -5.64 -7.77
C CYS A 155 -40.38 -4.93 -8.82
N CYS A 156 -40.00 -3.72 -9.26
CA CYS A 156 -40.80 -2.93 -10.22
C CYS A 156 -41.06 -3.73 -11.51
N LYS A 157 -42.31 -3.81 -11.94
CA LYS A 157 -42.75 -4.58 -13.11
C LYS A 157 -42.94 -3.75 -14.38
N ILE A 158 -43.05 -2.42 -14.25
CA ILE A 158 -43.36 -1.51 -15.36
C ILE A 158 -42.10 -1.19 -16.17
N GLY A 159 -40.94 -1.20 -15.49
CA GLY A 159 -39.63 -0.98 -16.09
C GLY A 159 -38.58 -0.84 -14.99
N LYS A 160 -37.31 -0.70 -15.38
CA LYS A 160 -36.20 -0.47 -14.45
C LYS A 160 -35.57 0.88 -14.74
N ARG A 161 -35.25 1.63 -13.69
CA ARG A 161 -34.57 2.92 -13.84
C ARG A 161 -33.09 2.76 -14.21
N VAL A 162 -32.47 3.88 -14.58
CA VAL A 162 -31.01 4.02 -14.64
C VAL A 162 -30.60 5.09 -13.64
N GLU A 163 -29.64 4.78 -12.78
CA GLU A 163 -29.02 5.79 -11.92
C GLU A 163 -28.01 6.61 -12.73
N LEU A 164 -28.17 7.94 -12.73
CA LEU A 164 -27.34 8.86 -13.51
C LEU A 164 -26.47 9.78 -12.64
N HIS A 165 -26.67 9.79 -11.30
CA HIS A 165 -25.94 10.64 -10.38
C HIS A 165 -25.64 9.89 -9.08
N VAL A 166 -24.38 9.50 -8.89
CA VAL A 166 -23.96 8.74 -7.73
C VAL A 166 -22.46 8.85 -7.42
N HIS A 167 -22.14 8.83 -6.13
CA HIS A 167 -20.81 9.02 -5.57
C HIS A 167 -20.27 7.75 -4.96
N THR A 168 -19.00 7.47 -5.23
CA THR A 168 -18.24 6.35 -4.68
C THR A 168 -17.30 6.82 -3.57
N LYS A 169 -16.59 5.88 -2.94
CA LYS A 169 -15.48 6.19 -2.01
C LYS A 169 -14.38 7.09 -2.56
N MET A 170 -14.35 7.34 -3.87
CA MET A 170 -13.40 8.26 -4.49
C MET A 170 -13.84 9.73 -4.44
N SER A 171 -15.10 10.02 -4.11
CA SER A 171 -15.54 11.37 -3.73
C SER A 171 -14.94 11.73 -2.37
N ASP A 172 -13.96 12.63 -2.39
CA ASP A 172 -13.08 12.93 -1.25
C ASP A 172 -13.85 13.25 0.03
N SER A 173 -13.66 12.40 1.05
CA SER A 173 -14.26 12.54 2.37
C SER A 173 -15.79 12.65 2.40
N ASP A 174 -16.48 12.24 1.33
CA ASP A 174 -17.93 12.45 1.15
C ASP A 174 -18.69 11.18 0.72
N GLY A 175 -18.16 10.46 -0.27
CA GLY A 175 -18.77 9.23 -0.75
C GLY A 175 -18.31 7.98 0.00
N PHE A 176 -19.23 7.04 0.19
CA PHE A 176 -19.06 5.80 0.97
C PHE A 176 -19.51 4.56 0.20
N ASN A 177 -20.07 4.71 -1.00
CA ASN A 177 -20.45 3.57 -1.80
C ASN A 177 -19.23 2.81 -2.31
N ASP A 178 -19.22 1.51 -2.06
CA ASP A 178 -18.30 0.56 -2.69
C ASP A 178 -18.74 0.29 -4.13
N ILE A 179 -17.90 0.65 -5.10
CA ILE A 179 -18.25 0.60 -6.52
C ILE A 179 -18.60 -0.81 -7.01
N ASP A 180 -17.93 -1.83 -6.48
CA ASP A 180 -18.19 -3.23 -6.82
C ASP A 180 -19.57 -3.68 -6.34
N LYS A 181 -19.93 -3.33 -5.09
CA LYS A 181 -21.25 -3.60 -4.50
C LYS A 181 -22.34 -2.89 -5.28
N MET A 182 -22.14 -1.61 -5.63
CA MET A 182 -23.10 -0.82 -6.41
C MET A 182 -23.44 -1.45 -7.76
N ILE A 183 -22.42 -1.70 -8.59
CA ILE A 183 -22.62 -2.21 -9.96
C ILE A 183 -23.25 -3.61 -9.89
N THR A 184 -22.78 -4.46 -8.96
CA THR A 184 -23.35 -5.80 -8.77
C THR A 184 -24.82 -5.73 -8.39
N THR A 185 -25.18 -4.87 -7.42
CA THR A 185 -26.58 -4.73 -7.00
C THR A 185 -27.47 -4.10 -8.07
N ALA A 186 -26.98 -3.12 -8.83
CA ALA A 186 -27.73 -2.55 -9.96
C ALA A 186 -28.03 -3.63 -11.01
N ALA A 187 -27.06 -4.50 -11.31
CA ALA A 187 -27.25 -5.64 -12.22
C ALA A 187 -28.26 -6.66 -11.64
N GLU A 188 -28.19 -6.97 -10.34
CA GLU A 188 -29.15 -7.85 -9.65
C GLU A 188 -30.56 -7.27 -9.59
N TRP A 189 -30.69 -5.94 -9.50
CA TRP A 189 -31.96 -5.21 -9.59
C TRP A 189 -32.49 -5.12 -11.03
N GLY A 190 -31.71 -5.55 -12.02
CA GLY A 190 -32.06 -5.52 -13.44
C GLY A 190 -31.99 -4.14 -14.07
N HIS A 191 -31.27 -3.20 -13.45
CA HIS A 191 -31.04 -1.87 -14.06
C HIS A 191 -30.19 -2.04 -15.32
N PRO A 192 -30.57 -1.44 -16.46
CA PRO A 192 -29.84 -1.65 -17.72
C PRO A 192 -28.50 -0.92 -17.75
N ALA A 193 -28.36 0.16 -16.97
CA ALA A 193 -27.13 0.92 -16.83
C ALA A 193 -27.00 1.56 -15.44
N ILE A 194 -25.79 2.00 -15.11
CA ILE A 194 -25.47 2.80 -13.92
C ILE A 194 -24.34 3.79 -14.22
N ALA A 195 -24.51 5.05 -13.82
CA ALA A 195 -23.48 6.07 -13.92
C ALA A 195 -22.55 6.10 -12.71
N ILE A 196 -21.39 6.74 -12.88
CA ILE A 196 -20.42 7.04 -11.83
C ILE A 196 -20.03 8.49 -11.99
N THR A 197 -20.32 9.33 -11.00
CA THR A 197 -20.20 10.79 -11.11
C THR A 197 -19.53 11.39 -9.88
N ASP A 198 -18.35 10.88 -9.53
CA ASP A 198 -17.60 11.34 -8.36
C ASP A 198 -17.27 12.84 -8.40
N HIS A 199 -17.15 13.47 -7.23
CA HIS A 199 -16.85 14.89 -7.11
C HIS A 199 -15.46 15.24 -7.62
N GLY A 200 -15.41 15.95 -8.75
CA GLY A 200 -14.19 16.48 -9.33
C GLY A 200 -13.23 15.41 -9.87
N VAL A 201 -13.48 14.11 -9.68
CA VAL A 201 -12.53 13.04 -9.99
C VAL A 201 -13.17 11.85 -10.70
N VAL A 202 -12.34 11.02 -11.32
CA VAL A 202 -12.78 9.81 -12.05
C VAL A 202 -12.05 8.53 -11.61
N GLN A 203 -11.48 8.55 -10.40
CA GLN A 203 -10.61 7.48 -9.85
C GLN A 203 -11.30 6.11 -9.72
N ALA A 204 -12.62 6.06 -9.66
CA ALA A 204 -13.37 4.81 -9.57
C ALA A 204 -13.55 4.09 -10.93
N PHE A 205 -13.27 4.75 -12.05
CA PHE A 205 -13.51 4.18 -13.39
C PHE A 205 -12.80 2.84 -13.63
N PRO A 206 -11.51 2.67 -13.25
CA PRO A 206 -10.84 1.40 -13.38
C PRO A 206 -11.54 0.24 -12.67
N ASP A 207 -11.94 0.47 -11.42
CA ASP A 207 -12.57 -0.56 -10.58
C ASP A 207 -13.99 -0.89 -11.06
N ALA A 208 -14.68 0.10 -11.62
CA ALA A 208 -15.96 -0.12 -12.27
C ALA A 208 -15.83 -1.02 -13.52
N ALA A 209 -14.85 -0.76 -14.39
CA ALA A 209 -14.61 -1.58 -15.57
C ALA A 209 -14.23 -3.02 -15.21
N ILE A 210 -13.38 -3.19 -14.19
CA ILE A 210 -13.00 -4.51 -13.66
C ILE A 210 -14.22 -5.24 -13.11
N THR A 211 -15.08 -4.56 -12.35
CA THR A 211 -16.30 -5.15 -11.78
C THR A 211 -17.25 -5.61 -12.88
N ARG A 212 -17.54 -4.75 -13.87
CA ARG A 212 -18.38 -5.12 -15.02
C ARG A 212 -17.84 -6.35 -15.74
N LYS A 213 -16.52 -6.39 -16.01
CA LYS A 213 -15.89 -7.55 -16.66
C LYS A 213 -16.12 -8.85 -15.88
N LYS A 214 -15.95 -8.82 -14.55
CA LYS A 214 -16.22 -9.97 -13.67
C LYS A 214 -17.68 -10.41 -13.70
N LEU A 215 -18.62 -9.48 -13.81
CA LEU A 215 -20.06 -9.80 -13.95
C LEU A 215 -20.32 -10.46 -15.31
N LEU A 216 -19.75 -9.90 -16.38
CA LEU A 216 -19.91 -10.43 -17.73
C LEU A 216 -19.40 -11.87 -17.84
N GLU A 217 -18.25 -12.16 -17.22
CA GLU A 217 -17.70 -13.52 -17.09
C GLU A 217 -18.63 -14.49 -16.33
N LYS A 218 -19.48 -13.96 -15.42
CA LYS A 218 -20.51 -14.72 -14.70
C LYS A 218 -21.86 -14.79 -15.44
N GLY A 219 -21.96 -14.21 -16.64
CA GLY A 219 -23.18 -14.22 -17.46
C GLY A 219 -24.19 -13.12 -17.12
N SER A 220 -23.78 -12.08 -16.40
CA SER A 220 -24.60 -10.88 -16.11
C SER A 220 -23.90 -9.65 -16.67
N ASP A 221 -24.57 -8.81 -17.44
CA ASP A 221 -23.98 -7.56 -17.95
C ASP A 221 -24.80 -6.36 -17.48
N ILE A 222 -24.11 -5.25 -17.27
CA ILE A 222 -24.69 -3.95 -16.99
C ILE A 222 -23.80 -2.90 -17.65
N LYS A 223 -24.43 -1.91 -18.27
CA LYS A 223 -23.69 -0.81 -18.89
C LYS A 223 -23.23 0.18 -17.81
N VAL A 224 -21.93 0.42 -17.72
CA VAL A 224 -21.38 1.47 -16.86
C VAL A 224 -21.26 2.76 -17.66
N ILE A 225 -21.83 3.84 -17.14
CA ILE A 225 -21.75 5.18 -17.70
C ILE A 225 -20.67 5.95 -16.93
N TYR A 226 -19.63 6.37 -17.63
CA TYR A 226 -18.51 7.07 -17.02
C TYR A 226 -18.75 8.58 -17.02
N GLY A 227 -18.81 9.18 -15.82
CA GLY A 227 -19.10 10.59 -15.67
C GLY A 227 -18.35 11.28 -14.53
N LEU A 228 -18.69 12.53 -14.31
CA LEU A 228 -18.04 13.43 -13.37
C LEU A 228 -19.08 14.40 -12.83
N GLU A 229 -19.09 14.62 -11.52
CA GLU A 229 -19.70 15.84 -10.99
C GLU A 229 -18.63 16.92 -10.84
N GLY A 230 -18.65 17.89 -11.76
CA GLY A 230 -17.66 18.97 -11.84
C GLY A 230 -18.06 20.23 -11.08
N TYR A 231 -17.08 21.08 -10.79
CA TYR A 231 -17.31 22.41 -10.18
C TYR A 231 -17.24 23.50 -11.25
N LEU A 232 -18.38 23.80 -11.88
CA LEU A 232 -18.51 24.74 -12.99
C LEU A 232 -18.61 26.19 -12.49
N TYR A 233 -18.04 27.14 -13.23
CA TYR A 233 -18.30 28.56 -13.01
C TYR A 233 -18.33 29.32 -14.34
N ASP A 234 -19.09 30.42 -14.36
CA ASP A 234 -19.12 31.32 -15.50
C ASP A 234 -17.89 32.24 -15.47
N ASP A 235 -17.09 32.18 -16.54
CA ASP A 235 -15.84 32.91 -16.68
C ASP A 235 -15.92 34.07 -17.69
N SER A 236 -17.13 34.37 -18.20
CA SER A 236 -17.35 35.40 -19.23
C SER A 236 -16.84 36.81 -18.84
N ASP A 237 -16.84 37.14 -17.56
CA ASP A 237 -16.34 38.40 -17.00
C ASP A 237 -15.04 38.21 -16.19
N SER A 238 -14.43 37.03 -16.27
CA SER A 238 -13.24 36.64 -15.49
C SER A 238 -11.96 36.61 -16.32
N ILE A 239 -12.01 37.07 -17.57
CA ILE A 239 -10.84 37.17 -18.45
C ILE A 239 -10.06 38.45 -18.12
N ARG A 240 -8.77 38.32 -17.80
CA ARG A 240 -7.86 39.44 -17.55
C ARG A 240 -7.37 40.05 -18.87
N GLU A 241 -6.76 41.23 -18.79
CA GLU A 241 -6.21 41.95 -19.95
C GLU A 241 -5.15 41.13 -20.73
N ASP A 242 -4.45 40.22 -20.04
CA ASP A 242 -3.45 39.31 -20.64
C ASP A 242 -4.05 38.04 -21.26
N GLY A 243 -5.39 37.90 -21.25
CA GLY A 243 -6.10 36.73 -21.79
C GLY A 243 -6.19 35.54 -20.82
N THR A 244 -5.65 35.64 -19.60
CA THR A 244 -5.76 34.58 -18.59
C THR A 244 -7.09 34.65 -17.82
N ILE A 245 -7.56 33.50 -17.32
CA ILE A 245 -8.82 33.41 -16.56
C ILE A 245 -8.54 33.58 -15.07
N ASP A 246 -9.19 34.57 -14.43
CA ASP A 246 -9.20 34.75 -12.98
C ASP A 246 -10.16 33.76 -12.30
N TYR A 247 -9.71 32.51 -12.19
CA TYR A 247 -10.48 31.38 -11.66
C TYR A 247 -10.89 31.50 -10.17
N LYS A 248 -10.51 32.58 -9.49
CA LYS A 248 -10.83 32.86 -8.09
C LYS A 248 -12.01 33.81 -7.90
N LYS A 249 -12.43 34.50 -8.97
CA LYS A 249 -13.42 35.59 -8.91
C LYS A 249 -14.79 35.14 -8.43
N HIS A 250 -15.27 34.01 -8.94
CA HIS A 250 -16.62 33.51 -8.68
C HIS A 250 -16.65 32.25 -7.82
N GLY A 251 -17.83 31.99 -7.26
CA GLY A 251 -18.20 30.68 -6.72
C GLY A 251 -18.37 29.64 -7.83
N THR A 252 -18.59 28.39 -7.44
CA THR A 252 -18.80 27.27 -8.37
C THR A 252 -20.15 26.63 -8.13
N ASN A 253 -20.81 26.19 -9.19
CA ASN A 253 -21.99 25.33 -9.17
C ASN A 253 -21.61 23.90 -9.57
N HIS A 254 -22.42 22.92 -9.19
CA HIS A 254 -22.24 21.55 -9.64
C HIS A 254 -22.73 21.37 -11.08
N VAL A 255 -22.13 20.43 -11.81
CA VAL A 255 -22.54 20.02 -13.15
C VAL A 255 -22.26 18.53 -13.32
N ILE A 256 -23.19 17.78 -13.94
CA ILE A 256 -22.94 16.39 -14.30
C ILE A 256 -22.44 16.32 -15.74
N LEU A 257 -21.32 15.66 -15.96
CA LEU A 257 -20.75 15.38 -17.28
C LEU A 257 -20.72 13.88 -17.49
N LEU A 258 -21.41 13.37 -18.51
CA LEU A 258 -21.39 11.96 -18.89
C LEU A 258 -20.66 11.78 -20.21
N ALA A 259 -19.69 10.86 -20.26
CA ALA A 259 -18.98 10.53 -21.49
C ALA A 259 -19.91 9.72 -22.41
N LYS A 260 -20.33 10.34 -23.52
CA LYS A 260 -21.19 9.72 -24.54
C LYS A 260 -20.44 8.64 -25.31
N ASN A 261 -19.16 8.85 -25.59
CA ASN A 261 -18.32 7.94 -26.37
C ASN A 261 -16.85 8.06 -25.95
N GLN A 262 -15.95 7.34 -26.63
CA GLN A 262 -14.52 7.33 -26.28
C GLN A 262 -13.85 8.71 -26.40
N GLU A 263 -14.29 9.55 -27.35
CA GLU A 263 -13.80 10.94 -27.46
C GLU A 263 -14.29 11.80 -26.29
N GLY A 264 -15.56 11.62 -25.90
CA GLY A 264 -16.12 12.19 -24.69
C GLY A 264 -15.32 11.85 -23.43
N LEU A 265 -14.89 10.59 -23.30
CA LEU A 265 -14.04 10.17 -22.18
C LEU A 265 -12.68 10.87 -22.20
N LYS A 266 -12.04 10.97 -23.37
CA LYS A 266 -10.77 11.70 -23.53
C LYS A 266 -10.93 13.19 -23.13
N ASN A 267 -12.03 13.82 -23.55
CA ASN A 267 -12.37 15.18 -23.15
C ASN A 267 -12.67 15.30 -21.64
N LEU A 268 -13.32 14.30 -21.05
CA LEU A 268 -13.53 14.23 -19.60
C LEU A 268 -12.20 14.18 -18.84
N TYR A 269 -11.23 13.38 -19.31
CA TYR A 269 -9.90 13.32 -18.72
C TYR A 269 -9.12 14.63 -18.86
N LYS A 270 -9.26 15.33 -19.99
CA LYS A 270 -8.71 16.68 -20.16
C LYS A 270 -9.31 17.67 -19.14
N LEU A 271 -10.64 17.70 -19.02
CA LEU A 271 -11.34 18.59 -18.09
C LEU A 271 -10.96 18.33 -16.63
N VAL A 272 -10.89 17.06 -16.21
CA VAL A 272 -10.40 16.69 -14.87
C VAL A 272 -8.97 17.20 -14.68
N SER A 273 -8.11 17.04 -15.68
CA SER A 273 -6.70 17.47 -15.58
C SER A 273 -6.56 18.98 -15.45
N PHE A 274 -7.20 19.75 -16.33
CA PHE A 274 -7.18 21.22 -16.27
C PHE A 274 -7.75 21.74 -14.95
N SER A 275 -8.77 21.06 -14.41
CA SER A 275 -9.38 21.45 -13.14
C SER A 275 -8.45 21.27 -11.93
N HIS A 276 -7.51 20.31 -11.98
CA HIS A 276 -6.54 20.04 -10.91
C HIS A 276 -5.21 20.78 -11.08
N ILE A 277 -4.84 21.13 -12.31
CA ILE A 277 -3.57 21.77 -12.64
C ILE A 277 -3.78 23.28 -12.79
N ASP A 278 -4.55 23.69 -13.80
CA ASP A 278 -4.65 25.10 -14.20
C ASP A 278 -5.63 25.91 -13.33
N TYR A 279 -6.75 25.30 -12.95
CA TYR A 279 -7.90 26.00 -12.36
C TYR A 279 -8.24 25.57 -10.93
N PHE A 280 -7.33 24.88 -10.24
CA PHE A 280 -7.58 24.42 -8.88
C PHE A 280 -7.66 25.61 -7.91
N TYR A 281 -8.77 25.74 -7.17
CA TYR A 281 -8.87 26.67 -6.05
C TYR A 281 -9.82 26.15 -4.97
N LYS A 282 -9.22 25.56 -3.93
CA LYS A 282 -9.87 24.76 -2.86
C LYS A 282 -10.55 23.48 -3.38
N LYS A 283 -11.14 23.55 -4.58
CA LYS A 283 -11.77 22.48 -5.34
C LYS A 283 -11.26 22.52 -6.79
N PRO A 284 -11.32 21.41 -7.54
CA PRO A 284 -10.94 21.36 -8.94
C PRO A 284 -12.02 21.99 -9.84
N ARG A 285 -11.79 23.21 -10.35
CA ARG A 285 -12.82 24.02 -11.03
C ARG A 285 -12.77 23.91 -12.53
N ILE A 286 -13.92 24.04 -13.18
CA ILE A 286 -14.05 24.01 -14.65
C ILE A 286 -14.64 25.34 -15.10
N PRO A 287 -13.90 26.18 -15.86
CA PRO A 287 -14.48 27.34 -16.52
C PRO A 287 -15.49 26.92 -17.60
N LYS A 288 -16.64 27.60 -17.70
CA LYS A 288 -17.64 27.33 -18.76
C LYS A 288 -17.04 27.42 -20.16
N SER A 289 -16.14 28.36 -20.42
CA SER A 289 -15.47 28.48 -21.73
C SER A 289 -14.61 27.27 -22.08
N VAL A 290 -13.94 26.67 -21.09
CA VAL A 290 -13.12 25.45 -21.26
C VAL A 290 -14.01 24.23 -21.47
N LEU A 291 -15.09 24.10 -20.69
CA LEU A 291 -16.08 23.04 -20.92
C LEU A 291 -16.68 23.11 -22.32
N LYS A 292 -17.01 24.32 -22.82
CA LYS A 292 -17.51 24.50 -24.20
C LYS A 292 -16.52 24.02 -25.27
N LYS A 293 -15.22 24.24 -25.07
CA LYS A 293 -14.17 23.76 -26.00
C LYS A 293 -14.03 22.24 -26.03
N HIS A 294 -14.33 21.57 -24.91
CA HIS A 294 -14.22 20.12 -24.74
C HIS A 294 -15.58 19.43 -24.57
N ARG A 295 -16.66 20.05 -25.07
CA ARG A 295 -18.01 19.52 -24.95
C ARG A 295 -18.27 18.32 -25.86
N ASP A 296 -17.50 18.18 -26.94
CA ASP A 296 -17.73 17.11 -27.90
C ASP A 296 -17.65 15.73 -27.24
N GLY A 297 -18.60 14.87 -27.56
CA GLY A 297 -18.78 13.57 -26.91
C GLY A 297 -19.26 13.61 -25.45
N LEU A 298 -19.67 14.75 -24.88
CA LEU A 298 -20.24 14.83 -23.53
C LEU A 298 -21.75 15.10 -23.53
N ILE A 299 -22.45 14.57 -22.53
CA ILE A 299 -23.82 14.95 -22.16
C ILE A 299 -23.77 15.69 -20.82
N ILE A 300 -24.41 16.85 -20.73
CA ILE A 300 -24.32 17.77 -19.59
C ILE A 300 -25.66 17.82 -18.83
N GLY A 301 -25.64 17.42 -17.56
CA GLY A 301 -26.77 17.41 -16.64
C GLY A 301 -26.79 18.59 -15.66
N GLY A 302 -28.00 18.99 -15.26
CA GLY A 302 -28.26 20.13 -14.35
C GLY A 302 -27.76 19.97 -12.91
N ALA A 303 -27.36 18.76 -12.49
CA ALA A 303 -26.87 18.40 -11.16
C ALA A 303 -27.88 18.62 -10.01
N CYS A 304 -27.36 18.68 -8.78
CA CYS A 304 -28.11 18.71 -7.52
C CYS A 304 -28.61 20.12 -7.14
N GLU A 305 -28.91 20.33 -5.86
CA GLU A 305 -29.34 21.62 -5.31
C GLU A 305 -28.27 22.72 -5.35
N ALA A 306 -27.00 22.30 -5.53
CA ALA A 306 -25.85 23.15 -5.80
C ALA A 306 -25.61 23.37 -7.30
N GLY A 307 -26.44 22.79 -8.17
CA GLY A 307 -26.46 23.04 -9.61
C GLY A 307 -26.97 24.43 -9.95
N GLU A 308 -26.55 24.96 -11.10
CA GLU A 308 -26.84 26.35 -11.49
C GLU A 308 -28.35 26.61 -11.70
N VAL A 309 -29.06 25.67 -12.32
CA VAL A 309 -30.50 25.77 -12.60
C VAL A 309 -31.31 25.75 -11.30
N PHE A 310 -31.03 24.78 -10.40
CA PHE A 310 -31.74 24.69 -9.13
C PHE A 310 -31.44 25.91 -8.24
N SER A 311 -30.18 26.37 -8.23
CA SER A 311 -29.79 27.58 -7.50
C SER A 311 -30.51 28.83 -8.03
N ALA A 312 -30.67 28.97 -9.35
CA ALA A 312 -31.44 30.06 -9.96
C ALA A 312 -32.91 30.07 -9.53
N ILE A 313 -33.55 28.89 -9.49
CA ILE A 313 -34.94 28.72 -9.01
C ILE A 313 -35.04 29.06 -7.52
N LYS A 314 -34.16 28.48 -6.69
CA LYS A 314 -34.10 28.71 -5.24
C LYS A 314 -33.91 30.20 -4.89
N ASN A 315 -33.13 30.92 -5.68
CA ASN A 315 -32.88 32.35 -5.48
C ASN A 315 -33.99 33.25 -6.07
N GLY A 316 -35.05 32.68 -6.67
CA GLY A 316 -36.18 33.42 -7.22
C GLY A 316 -35.81 34.29 -8.42
N LEU A 317 -34.87 33.85 -9.27
CA LEU A 317 -34.54 34.57 -10.50
C LEU A 317 -35.73 34.56 -11.49
N PRO A 318 -35.85 35.56 -12.38
CA PRO A 318 -36.89 35.57 -13.40
C PRO A 318 -36.82 34.35 -14.33
N ASP A 319 -37.97 33.84 -14.78
CA ASP A 319 -38.07 32.68 -15.68
C ASP A 319 -37.15 32.79 -16.91
N GLU A 320 -37.08 33.97 -17.56
CA GLU A 320 -36.19 34.21 -18.71
C GLU A 320 -34.72 33.91 -18.40
N LYS A 321 -34.26 34.24 -17.18
CA LYS A 321 -32.89 33.98 -16.73
C LYS A 321 -32.67 32.51 -16.39
N ILE A 322 -33.68 31.86 -15.81
CA ILE A 322 -33.63 30.42 -15.53
C ILE A 322 -33.57 29.64 -16.85
N GLU A 323 -34.36 30.04 -17.85
CA GLU A 323 -34.36 29.47 -19.20
C GLU A 323 -33.01 29.67 -19.92
N GLU A 324 -32.42 30.86 -19.80
CA GLU A 324 -31.07 31.15 -20.33
C GLU A 324 -30.02 30.19 -19.74
N VAL A 325 -30.01 30.02 -18.42
CA VAL A 325 -29.09 29.09 -17.74
C VAL A 325 -29.37 27.64 -18.15
N ALA A 326 -30.64 27.21 -18.12
CA ALA A 326 -31.05 25.85 -18.43
C ALA A 326 -30.74 25.48 -19.90
N SER A 327 -30.70 26.44 -20.82
CA SER A 327 -30.37 26.22 -22.23
C SER A 327 -29.02 25.53 -22.45
N PHE A 328 -28.05 25.75 -21.55
CA PHE A 328 -26.69 25.18 -21.61
C PHE A 328 -26.64 23.67 -21.36
N TYR A 329 -27.63 23.11 -20.67
CA TYR A 329 -27.66 21.71 -20.23
C TYR A 329 -28.41 20.83 -21.25
N ASP A 330 -28.00 19.58 -21.42
CA ASP A 330 -28.69 18.63 -22.33
C ASP A 330 -29.93 18.01 -21.66
N TYR A 331 -29.88 17.84 -20.35
CA TYR A 331 -31.00 17.39 -19.52
C TYR A 331 -30.97 18.06 -18.14
N LEU A 332 -32.12 18.12 -17.47
CA LEU A 332 -32.26 18.67 -16.12
C LEU A 332 -32.56 17.56 -15.11
N GLU A 333 -32.11 17.77 -13.87
CA GLU A 333 -32.22 16.79 -12.78
C GLU A 333 -33.19 17.27 -11.70
N ILE A 334 -33.93 16.32 -11.15
CA ILE A 334 -34.69 16.47 -9.90
C ILE A 334 -34.31 15.35 -8.94
N GLN A 335 -34.36 15.64 -7.64
CA GLN A 335 -33.94 14.72 -6.59
C GLN A 335 -35.06 14.46 -5.58
N PRO A 336 -35.03 13.31 -4.86
CA PRO A 336 -35.94 13.04 -3.76
C PRO A 336 -35.98 14.19 -2.75
N ILE A 337 -37.16 14.51 -2.23
CA ILE A 337 -37.36 15.65 -1.32
C ILE A 337 -36.45 15.51 -0.08
N ILE A 338 -36.28 14.28 0.40
CA ILE A 338 -35.47 13.97 1.57
C ILE A 338 -34.01 14.38 1.43
N ASN A 339 -33.44 14.41 0.22
CA ASN A 339 -32.06 14.86 -0.03
C ASN A 339 -31.89 16.32 0.43
N ASN A 340 -32.91 17.15 0.23
CA ASN A 340 -32.89 18.57 0.53
C ASN A 340 -33.53 18.94 1.88
N ASN A 341 -33.86 17.96 2.73
CA ASN A 341 -34.43 18.23 4.06
C ASN A 341 -33.52 19.07 4.97
N PHE A 342 -32.21 19.11 4.71
CA PHE A 342 -31.31 20.00 5.43
C PHE A 342 -31.63 21.48 5.20
N MET A 343 -32.19 21.85 4.04
CA MET A 343 -32.61 23.22 3.76
C MET A 343 -33.74 23.68 4.68
N ILE A 344 -34.66 22.77 5.00
CA ILE A 344 -35.74 23.01 5.96
C ILE A 344 -35.14 23.21 7.36
N ARG A 345 -34.24 22.31 7.78
CA ARG A 345 -33.57 22.43 9.09
C ARG A 345 -32.76 23.73 9.25
N LYS A 346 -32.20 24.24 8.15
CA LYS A 346 -31.45 25.50 8.10
C LYS A 346 -32.32 26.74 7.87
N ASN A 347 -33.65 26.59 7.78
CA ASN A 347 -34.58 27.67 7.44
C ASN A 347 -34.27 28.37 6.11
N ILE A 348 -33.66 27.67 5.15
CA ILE A 348 -33.47 28.16 3.77
C ILE A 348 -34.79 28.05 3.00
N VAL A 349 -35.55 26.99 3.28
CA VAL A 349 -36.84 26.66 2.68
C VAL A 349 -37.83 26.43 3.82
N LYS A 350 -39.10 26.82 3.64
CA LYS A 350 -40.14 26.82 4.70
C LYS A 350 -40.72 25.44 4.96
N SER A 351 -40.81 24.59 3.94
CA SER A 351 -41.49 23.30 4.04
C SER A 351 -41.06 22.30 2.97
N ALA A 352 -41.44 21.04 3.16
CA ALA A 352 -41.30 20.02 2.13
C ALA A 352 -42.13 20.31 0.87
N GLU A 353 -43.21 21.10 0.98
CA GLU A 353 -44.03 21.48 -0.17
C GLU A 353 -43.29 22.45 -1.09
N GLU A 354 -42.54 23.40 -0.54
CA GLU A 354 -41.72 24.33 -1.32
C GLU A 354 -40.56 23.60 -2.04
N LEU A 355 -40.05 22.50 -1.48
CA LEU A 355 -39.11 21.63 -2.19
C LEU A 355 -39.75 20.92 -3.40
N LYS A 356 -41.02 20.51 -3.30
CA LYS A 356 -41.78 19.97 -4.44
C LYS A 356 -42.01 21.04 -5.50
N GLU A 357 -42.33 22.26 -5.08
CA GLU A 357 -42.50 23.41 -5.99
C GLU A 357 -41.23 23.66 -6.80
N PHE A 358 -40.04 23.56 -6.20
CA PHE A 358 -38.78 23.65 -6.94
C PHE A 358 -38.62 22.53 -7.97
N ASN A 359 -38.90 21.28 -7.62
CA ASN A 359 -38.86 20.16 -8.58
C ASN A 359 -39.87 20.36 -9.72
N LEU A 360 -41.08 20.82 -9.42
CA LEU A 360 -42.10 21.16 -10.43
C LEU A 360 -41.64 22.31 -11.33
N LYS A 361 -40.93 23.30 -10.78
CA LYS A 361 -40.39 24.41 -11.57
C LYS A 361 -39.29 23.96 -12.51
N VAL A 362 -38.41 23.04 -12.09
CA VAL A 362 -37.39 22.43 -12.97
C VAL A 362 -38.07 21.72 -14.14
N ILE A 363 -39.10 20.92 -13.86
CA ILE A 363 -39.92 20.22 -14.87
C ILE A 363 -40.54 21.22 -15.84
N GLU A 364 -41.19 22.29 -15.35
CA GLU A 364 -41.82 23.31 -16.18
C GLU A 364 -40.82 23.96 -17.15
N ILE A 365 -39.64 24.33 -16.66
CA ILE A 365 -38.57 24.93 -17.47
C ILE A 365 -38.03 23.93 -18.50
N ALA A 366 -37.84 22.66 -18.12
CA ALA A 366 -37.41 21.62 -19.05
C ALA A 366 -38.41 21.46 -20.21
N ASP A 367 -39.71 21.40 -19.89
CA ASP A 367 -40.77 21.22 -20.87
C ASP A 367 -40.86 22.41 -21.84
N LYS A 368 -40.74 23.65 -21.35
CA LYS A 368 -40.68 24.86 -22.19
C LYS A 368 -39.51 24.83 -23.18
N LEU A 369 -38.37 24.29 -22.76
CA LEU A 369 -37.16 24.20 -23.58
C LEU A 369 -37.08 22.91 -24.42
N GLY A 370 -38.06 22.00 -24.30
CA GLY A 370 -38.04 20.70 -24.96
C GLY A 370 -36.91 19.78 -24.49
N LYS A 371 -36.45 19.92 -23.24
CA LYS A 371 -35.38 19.12 -22.63
C LYS A 371 -35.94 17.99 -21.77
N LEU A 372 -35.16 16.93 -21.60
CA LEU A 372 -35.53 15.83 -20.72
C LEU A 372 -35.35 16.23 -19.25
N THR A 373 -36.31 15.85 -18.40
CA THR A 373 -36.12 15.83 -16.94
C THR A 373 -35.90 14.39 -16.49
N VAL A 374 -34.88 14.17 -15.66
CA VAL A 374 -34.55 12.86 -15.07
C VAL A 374 -34.52 12.95 -13.55
N ALA A 375 -34.98 11.89 -12.89
CA ALA A 375 -34.90 11.75 -11.45
C ALA A 375 -33.65 10.96 -11.04
N THR A 376 -32.78 11.56 -10.24
CA THR A 376 -31.52 10.95 -9.79
C THR A 376 -31.45 10.88 -8.26
N THR A 377 -30.66 9.95 -7.71
CA THR A 377 -30.60 9.81 -6.24
C THR A 377 -29.54 10.65 -5.57
N ASP A 378 -28.47 11.00 -6.28
CA ASP A 378 -27.29 11.66 -5.69
C ASP A 378 -26.77 10.86 -4.47
N SER A 379 -26.72 9.54 -4.66
CA SER A 379 -26.40 8.62 -3.58
C SER A 379 -24.93 8.73 -3.19
N HIS A 380 -24.70 8.87 -1.89
CA HIS A 380 -23.38 8.94 -1.27
C HIS A 380 -23.06 7.69 -0.45
N TYR A 381 -24.07 6.91 -0.06
CA TYR A 381 -23.89 5.67 0.69
C TYR A 381 -24.94 4.63 0.30
N PHE A 382 -24.69 3.36 0.59
CA PHE A 382 -25.42 2.28 -0.06
C PHE A 382 -26.77 2.02 0.60
N ASP A 383 -26.74 1.81 1.92
CA ASP A 383 -27.92 1.53 2.76
C ASP A 383 -28.29 2.77 3.57
N GLU A 384 -29.58 2.97 3.87
CA GLU A 384 -30.05 4.15 4.62
C GLU A 384 -29.27 4.37 5.92
N GLU A 385 -28.98 3.29 6.65
CA GLU A 385 -28.26 3.29 7.94
C GLU A 385 -26.78 3.70 7.82
N SER A 386 -26.21 3.68 6.62
CA SER A 386 -24.81 4.05 6.37
C SER A 386 -24.54 5.56 6.45
N TYR A 387 -25.59 6.38 6.59
CA TYR A 387 -25.48 7.82 6.80
C TYR A 387 -24.54 8.17 7.97
N VAL A 388 -24.49 7.33 9.00
CA VAL A 388 -23.67 7.55 10.19
C VAL A 388 -22.17 7.68 9.85
N TYR A 389 -21.67 6.91 8.89
CA TYR A 389 -20.26 6.93 8.51
C TYR A 389 -19.87 8.26 7.85
N ARG A 390 -20.75 8.75 6.97
CA ARG A 390 -20.61 10.08 6.36
C ARG A 390 -20.63 11.18 7.40
N ASN A 391 -21.55 11.11 8.36
CA ASN A 391 -21.66 12.12 9.41
C ASN A 391 -20.39 12.16 10.28
N ILE A 392 -19.83 11.01 10.63
CA ILE A 392 -18.57 10.90 11.40
C ILE A 392 -17.42 11.63 10.69
N ILE A 393 -17.24 11.38 9.39
CA ILE A 393 -16.17 12.02 8.61
C ILE A 393 -16.41 13.51 8.44
N MET A 394 -17.64 13.93 8.11
CA MET A 394 -18.01 15.33 7.94
C MET A 394 -17.78 16.13 9.24
N THR A 395 -18.14 15.58 10.39
CA THR A 395 -17.81 16.16 11.70
C THR A 395 -16.30 16.22 11.92
N GLY A 396 -15.56 15.14 11.61
CA GLY A 396 -14.10 15.06 11.77
C GLY A 396 -13.30 16.08 10.95
N ILE A 397 -13.84 16.56 9.82
CA ILE A 397 -13.24 17.63 9.01
C ILE A 397 -13.77 19.03 9.36
N GLY A 398 -14.60 19.16 10.40
CA GLY A 398 -15.11 20.43 10.93
C GLY A 398 -16.42 20.92 10.29
N PHE A 399 -17.18 20.07 9.60
CA PHE A 399 -18.48 20.43 9.06
C PHE A 399 -19.56 20.44 10.16
N LYS A 400 -20.07 21.62 10.49
CA LYS A 400 -20.93 21.85 11.67
C LYS A 400 -22.33 21.24 11.61
N ASP A 401 -22.85 20.89 10.44
CA ASP A 401 -24.18 20.30 10.27
C ASP A 401 -24.10 19.01 9.47
N ALA A 402 -23.45 18.01 10.07
CA ALA A 402 -23.23 16.72 9.44
C ALA A 402 -24.46 15.80 9.44
N ASN A 403 -25.57 16.15 10.11
CA ASN A 403 -26.73 15.27 10.31
C ASN A 403 -27.65 15.14 9.09
N SER A 404 -27.09 14.80 7.92
CA SER A 404 -27.86 14.52 6.70
C SER A 404 -28.31 13.05 6.65
N LYS A 405 -29.50 12.83 6.10
CA LYS A 405 -30.09 11.52 5.79
C LYS A 405 -30.70 11.60 4.40
N GLY A 406 -30.92 10.46 3.75
CA GLY A 406 -31.59 10.37 2.46
C GLY A 406 -30.70 10.18 1.24
N LEU A 407 -29.37 10.30 1.33
CA LEU A 407 -28.45 10.10 0.19
C LEU A 407 -28.08 8.61 -0.03
N PHE A 408 -29.05 7.70 0.11
CA PHE A 408 -28.83 6.27 -0.09
C PHE A 408 -29.23 5.79 -1.49
N PHE A 409 -28.61 4.70 -1.94
CA PHE A 409 -28.89 4.11 -3.25
C PHE A 409 -30.29 3.47 -3.27
N ARG A 410 -31.21 3.98 -4.09
CA ARG A 410 -32.64 3.56 -4.08
C ARG A 410 -32.98 2.48 -5.11
N THR A 411 -34.09 1.77 -4.94
CA THR A 411 -34.73 0.95 -5.99
C THR A 411 -35.64 1.79 -6.88
N THR A 412 -36.06 1.26 -8.03
CA THR A 412 -37.03 1.93 -8.93
C THR A 412 -38.35 2.23 -8.19
N GLU A 413 -38.86 1.30 -7.39
CA GLU A 413 -40.11 1.46 -6.63
C GLU A 413 -40.00 2.59 -5.61
N GLU A 414 -38.91 2.63 -4.83
CA GLU A 414 -38.67 3.70 -3.86
C GLU A 414 -38.58 5.08 -4.53
N MET A 415 -38.02 5.17 -5.75
CA MET A 415 -38.01 6.43 -6.50
C MET A 415 -39.41 6.81 -7.00
N LEU A 416 -40.19 5.86 -7.53
CA LEU A 416 -41.57 6.15 -7.96
C LEU A 416 -42.42 6.64 -6.78
N ASP A 417 -42.24 6.07 -5.60
CA ASP A 417 -42.92 6.50 -4.37
C ASP A 417 -42.52 7.94 -3.98
N GLU A 418 -41.22 8.26 -4.00
CA GLU A 418 -40.71 9.61 -3.73
C GLU A 418 -41.26 10.67 -4.70
N PHE A 419 -41.47 10.32 -5.97
CA PHE A 419 -41.98 11.22 -7.01
C PHE A 419 -43.49 11.08 -7.29
N SER A 420 -44.22 10.36 -6.46
CA SER A 420 -45.66 10.10 -6.63
C SER A 420 -46.52 11.38 -6.70
N TYR A 421 -46.05 12.49 -6.12
CA TYR A 421 -46.71 13.80 -6.18
C TYR A 421 -46.78 14.40 -7.59
N LEU A 422 -46.02 13.89 -8.57
CA LEU A 422 -46.09 14.29 -9.98
C LEU A 422 -47.25 13.64 -10.75
N GLY A 423 -47.89 12.62 -10.16
CA GLY A 423 -48.80 11.71 -10.87
C GLY A 423 -48.06 10.55 -11.55
N GLU A 424 -48.77 9.45 -11.78
CA GLU A 424 -48.20 8.16 -12.23
C GLU A 424 -47.43 8.29 -13.55
N ASP A 425 -48.02 8.93 -14.57
CA ASP A 425 -47.40 9.06 -15.89
C ASP A 425 -46.10 9.85 -15.83
N ARG A 426 -46.11 11.01 -15.16
CA ARG A 426 -44.94 11.89 -15.08
C ARG A 426 -43.85 11.31 -14.19
N ALA A 427 -44.21 10.64 -13.10
CA ALA A 427 -43.25 9.91 -12.25
C ALA A 427 -42.56 8.79 -13.04
N ASN A 428 -43.32 7.97 -13.78
CA ASN A 428 -42.78 6.93 -14.66
C ASN A 428 -41.88 7.53 -15.75
N GLU A 429 -42.25 8.68 -16.30
CA GLU A 429 -41.46 9.36 -17.32
C GLU A 429 -40.08 9.78 -16.79
N VAL A 430 -40.03 10.52 -15.68
CA VAL A 430 -38.77 11.08 -15.15
C VAL A 430 -37.90 10.02 -14.45
N VAL A 431 -38.50 9.00 -13.83
CA VAL A 431 -37.78 7.95 -13.09
C VAL A 431 -37.30 6.82 -13.99
N ILE A 432 -38.07 6.44 -15.03
CA ILE A 432 -37.75 5.28 -15.87
C ILE A 432 -37.45 5.73 -17.30
N THR A 433 -38.41 6.37 -17.96
CA THR A 433 -38.34 6.57 -19.42
C THR A 433 -37.17 7.48 -19.80
N ASN A 434 -37.06 8.64 -19.17
CA ASN A 434 -36.04 9.64 -19.51
C ASN A 434 -34.65 9.22 -19.03
N THR A 435 -34.52 8.54 -17.89
CA THR A 435 -33.22 7.98 -17.44
C THR A 435 -32.69 6.95 -18.44
N ASN A 436 -33.56 6.09 -18.96
CA ASN A 436 -33.20 5.12 -20.00
C ASN A 436 -32.85 5.81 -21.32
N LYS A 437 -33.61 6.83 -21.75
CA LYS A 437 -33.26 7.62 -22.96
C LYS A 437 -31.85 8.22 -22.87
N ILE A 438 -31.46 8.78 -21.73
CA ILE A 438 -30.10 9.31 -21.55
C ILE A 438 -29.07 8.16 -21.63
N ALA A 439 -29.34 7.04 -20.97
CA ALA A 439 -28.47 5.87 -21.04
C ALA A 439 -28.31 5.34 -22.47
N ASP A 440 -29.37 5.34 -23.27
CA ASP A 440 -29.39 4.88 -24.67
C ASP A 440 -28.61 5.80 -25.61
N MET A 441 -28.44 7.09 -25.27
CA MET A 441 -27.62 8.03 -26.04
C MET A 441 -26.12 7.78 -25.94
N ILE A 442 -25.70 6.97 -24.96
CA ILE A 442 -24.29 6.73 -24.62
C ILE A 442 -23.83 5.45 -25.33
N ASP A 443 -22.60 5.39 -25.81
CA ASP A 443 -22.00 4.19 -26.39
C ASP A 443 -21.37 3.31 -25.29
N TYR A 444 -20.87 2.13 -25.66
CA TYR A 444 -19.97 1.40 -24.77
C TYR A 444 -18.59 2.08 -24.79
N VAL A 445 -18.11 2.50 -23.62
CA VAL A 445 -16.84 3.19 -23.43
C VAL A 445 -15.90 2.31 -22.60
N GLU A 446 -14.63 2.24 -23.01
CA GLU A 446 -13.59 1.55 -22.24
C GLU A 446 -12.71 2.59 -21.55
N PRO A 447 -12.76 2.73 -20.20
CA PRO A 447 -11.96 3.72 -19.48
C PRO A 447 -10.48 3.35 -19.43
N ILE A 448 -10.16 2.06 -19.62
CA ILE A 448 -8.81 1.54 -19.69
C ILE A 448 -8.74 0.63 -20.92
N SER A 449 -7.80 0.94 -21.81
CA SER A 449 -7.52 0.10 -22.96
C SER A 449 -6.95 -1.26 -22.54
N ASN A 450 -7.23 -2.31 -23.29
CA ASN A 450 -6.57 -3.61 -23.09
C ASN A 450 -5.24 -3.74 -23.87
N LYS A 451 -4.86 -2.69 -24.62
CA LYS A 451 -3.64 -2.68 -25.44
C LYS A 451 -2.47 -2.07 -24.69
N LYS A 452 -1.27 -2.59 -24.97
CA LYS A 452 0.00 -2.06 -24.49
C LYS A 452 0.61 -1.09 -25.49
N PHE A 453 1.20 -0.01 -24.98
CA PHE A 453 1.76 1.10 -25.75
C PHE A 453 3.21 1.32 -25.28
N PRO A 454 4.18 0.51 -25.74
CA PRO A 454 5.57 0.64 -25.34
C PRO A 454 6.21 1.89 -25.97
N PRO A 455 7.08 2.61 -25.24
CA PRO A 455 7.86 3.69 -25.82
C PRO A 455 8.91 3.16 -26.80
N LYS A 456 9.43 4.04 -27.66
CA LYS A 456 10.45 3.69 -28.66
C LYS A 456 11.71 4.54 -28.44
N ILE A 457 12.87 3.91 -28.60
CA ILE A 457 14.16 4.58 -28.72
C ILE A 457 14.80 4.01 -30.00
N GLU A 458 15.17 4.89 -30.92
CA GLU A 458 15.80 4.48 -32.18
C GLU A 458 17.11 3.73 -31.93
N GLY A 459 17.29 2.58 -32.57
CA GLY A 459 18.50 1.75 -32.43
C GLY A 459 18.68 1.06 -31.07
N ALA A 460 17.64 0.99 -30.23
CA ALA A 460 17.75 0.43 -28.87
C ALA A 460 18.13 -1.07 -28.87
N GLU A 461 17.63 -1.85 -29.82
CA GLU A 461 17.91 -3.29 -29.92
C GLU A 461 19.38 -3.54 -30.30
N GLU A 462 19.88 -2.82 -31.31
CA GLU A 462 21.28 -2.88 -31.74
C GLU A 462 22.21 -2.40 -30.63
N LYS A 463 21.92 -1.23 -30.03
CA LYS A 463 22.74 -0.65 -28.95
C LYS A 463 22.87 -1.59 -27.76
N LEU A 464 21.76 -2.22 -27.34
CA LEU A 464 21.77 -3.18 -26.24
C LEU A 464 22.67 -4.39 -26.58
N ARG A 465 22.48 -4.97 -27.77
CA ARG A 465 23.26 -6.14 -28.21
C ARG A 465 24.76 -5.82 -28.30
N GLU A 466 25.11 -4.69 -28.91
CA GLU A 466 26.50 -4.24 -29.03
C GLU A 466 27.16 -4.00 -27.67
N THR A 467 26.47 -3.31 -26.76
CA THR A 467 26.98 -3.04 -25.40
C THR A 467 27.24 -4.34 -24.65
N CYS A 468 26.27 -5.25 -24.65
CA CYS A 468 26.37 -6.52 -23.95
C CYS A 468 27.53 -7.39 -24.48
N LEU A 469 27.65 -7.52 -25.81
CA LEU A 469 28.72 -8.31 -26.43
C LEU A 469 30.09 -7.69 -26.15
N LYS A 470 30.23 -6.37 -26.30
CA LYS A 470 31.47 -5.65 -26.01
C LYS A 470 31.94 -5.90 -24.58
N ASN A 471 31.04 -5.78 -23.60
CA ASN A 471 31.38 -5.98 -22.19
C ASN A 471 31.66 -7.46 -21.87
N ALA A 472 30.91 -8.39 -22.46
CA ALA A 472 31.20 -9.81 -22.35
C ALA A 472 32.61 -10.15 -22.88
N TYR A 473 33.00 -9.61 -24.03
CA TYR A 473 34.35 -9.81 -24.59
C TYR A 473 35.44 -9.18 -23.73
N ASN A 474 35.19 -8.02 -23.13
CA ASN A 474 36.15 -7.37 -22.23
C ASN A 474 36.43 -8.22 -20.97
N ILE A 475 35.40 -8.88 -20.44
CA ILE A 475 35.48 -9.67 -19.20
C ILE A 475 35.97 -11.09 -19.47
N TYR A 476 35.39 -11.76 -20.47
CA TYR A 476 35.55 -13.21 -20.71
C TYR A 476 36.40 -13.54 -21.95
N GLY A 477 36.83 -12.54 -22.72
CA GLY A 477 37.61 -12.70 -23.96
C GLY A 477 36.74 -12.79 -25.21
N GLU A 478 37.35 -12.58 -26.39
CA GLU A 478 36.63 -12.58 -27.69
C GLU A 478 36.01 -13.95 -28.04
N ASN A 479 36.65 -15.04 -27.60
CA ASN A 479 36.12 -16.40 -27.74
C ASN A 479 35.37 -16.78 -26.46
N LEU A 480 34.09 -16.40 -26.38
CA LEU A 480 33.25 -16.69 -25.21
C LEU A 480 33.11 -18.20 -24.99
N PRO A 481 33.16 -18.69 -23.74
CA PRO A 481 32.72 -20.05 -23.45
C PRO A 481 31.28 -20.25 -23.86
N LYS A 482 30.97 -21.41 -24.43
CA LYS A 482 29.65 -21.78 -24.93
C LYS A 482 28.50 -21.50 -23.93
N VAL A 483 28.73 -21.77 -22.64
CA VAL A 483 27.75 -21.51 -21.56
C VAL A 483 27.38 -20.02 -21.44
N ILE A 484 28.37 -19.13 -21.59
CA ILE A 484 28.17 -17.68 -21.50
C ILE A 484 27.51 -17.15 -22.78
N GLU A 485 27.97 -17.62 -23.93
CA GLU A 485 27.40 -17.27 -25.24
C GLU A 485 25.92 -17.65 -25.32
N GLU A 486 25.59 -18.91 -25.03
CA GLU A 486 24.19 -19.39 -25.03
C GLU A 486 23.33 -18.63 -24.03
N ARG A 487 23.84 -18.36 -22.82
CA ARG A 487 23.11 -17.58 -21.81
C ARG A 487 22.80 -16.18 -22.34
N LEU A 488 23.78 -15.48 -22.89
CA LEU A 488 23.61 -14.12 -23.37
C LEU A 488 22.69 -14.04 -24.59
N GLU A 489 22.82 -14.97 -25.55
CA GLU A 489 21.96 -15.02 -26.73
C GLU A 489 20.50 -15.28 -26.38
N VAL A 490 20.21 -16.26 -25.51
CA VAL A 490 18.84 -16.58 -25.07
C VAL A 490 18.21 -15.38 -24.36
N GLU A 491 18.95 -14.72 -23.48
CA GLU A 491 18.46 -13.54 -22.78
C GLU A 491 18.20 -12.37 -23.74
N LEU A 492 19.17 -12.00 -24.58
CA LEU A 492 19.03 -10.89 -25.53
C LEU A 492 17.87 -11.12 -26.51
N ASN A 493 17.74 -12.34 -27.04
CA ASN A 493 16.66 -12.67 -27.96
C ASN A 493 15.30 -12.59 -27.26
N SER A 494 15.19 -13.02 -26.00
CA SER A 494 13.96 -12.89 -25.21
C SER A 494 13.62 -11.42 -24.92
N ILE A 495 14.60 -10.61 -24.51
CA ILE A 495 14.42 -9.18 -24.21
C ILE A 495 13.98 -8.41 -25.46
N ILE A 496 14.66 -8.63 -26.59
CA ILE A 496 14.41 -7.92 -27.84
C ILE A 496 13.07 -8.34 -28.45
N SER A 497 12.81 -9.65 -28.59
CA SER A 497 11.57 -10.14 -29.22
C SER A 497 10.30 -9.76 -28.45
N ASN A 498 10.39 -9.54 -27.13
CA ASN A 498 9.28 -9.08 -26.31
C ASN A 498 9.22 -7.53 -26.15
N GLY A 499 10.08 -6.79 -26.85
CA GLY A 499 10.04 -5.32 -26.89
C GLY A 499 10.58 -4.62 -25.64
N TYR A 500 11.39 -5.31 -24.81
CA TYR A 500 11.93 -4.76 -23.56
C TYR A 500 13.30 -4.08 -23.73
N ALA A 501 13.88 -4.07 -24.92
CA ALA A 501 15.18 -3.44 -25.19
C ALA A 501 15.21 -1.95 -24.79
N VAL A 502 14.11 -1.23 -25.03
CA VAL A 502 13.97 0.19 -24.64
C VAL A 502 14.10 0.38 -23.14
N MET A 503 13.54 -0.51 -22.31
CA MET A 503 13.69 -0.45 -20.85
C MET A 503 15.15 -0.62 -20.43
N TYR A 504 15.83 -1.61 -21.01
CA TYR A 504 17.23 -1.90 -20.71
C TYR A 504 18.13 -0.73 -21.08
N VAL A 505 17.98 -0.18 -22.29
CA VAL A 505 18.77 0.97 -22.74
C VAL A 505 18.48 2.21 -21.89
N SER A 506 17.24 2.43 -21.48
CA SER A 506 16.89 3.55 -20.59
C SER A 506 17.52 3.41 -19.21
N ALA A 507 17.45 2.19 -18.64
CA ALA A 507 18.08 1.88 -17.37
C ALA A 507 19.61 2.03 -17.45
N GLN A 508 20.22 1.54 -18.53
CA GLN A 508 21.66 1.73 -18.81
C GLN A 508 22.00 3.22 -18.83
N MET A 509 21.27 4.03 -19.59
CA MET A 509 21.52 5.48 -19.68
C MET A 509 21.38 6.18 -18.33
N LEU A 510 20.40 5.79 -17.50
CA LEU A 510 20.21 6.32 -16.15
C LEU A 510 21.38 5.97 -15.21
N VAL A 511 21.85 4.71 -15.26
CA VAL A 511 22.99 4.26 -14.45
C VAL A 511 24.27 4.95 -14.90
N GLU A 512 24.54 5.01 -16.21
CA GLU A 512 25.70 5.72 -16.77
C GLU A 512 25.71 7.20 -16.37
N LYS A 513 24.57 7.88 -16.45
CA LYS A 513 24.44 9.28 -16.04
C LYS A 513 24.74 9.46 -14.56
N SER A 514 24.14 8.64 -13.69
CA SER A 514 24.37 8.68 -12.25
C SER A 514 25.84 8.45 -11.89
N LEU A 515 26.47 7.44 -12.48
CA LEU A 515 27.88 7.15 -12.28
C LEU A 515 28.78 8.30 -12.75
N SER A 516 28.46 8.91 -13.90
CA SER A 516 29.22 10.07 -14.43
C SER A 516 29.12 11.30 -13.52
N ASP A 517 28.00 11.44 -12.80
CA ASP A 517 27.78 12.49 -11.80
C ASP A 517 28.35 12.10 -10.42
N GLY A 518 28.95 10.91 -10.31
CA GLY A 518 29.62 10.40 -9.12
C GLY A 518 28.75 9.56 -8.19
N TYR A 519 27.48 9.31 -8.51
CA TYR A 519 26.57 8.56 -7.66
C TYR A 519 26.46 7.10 -8.10
N LEU A 520 26.87 6.18 -7.21
CA LEU A 520 26.66 4.75 -7.40
C LEU A 520 25.16 4.43 -7.42
N VAL A 521 24.75 3.52 -8.31
CA VAL A 521 23.38 3.02 -8.35
C VAL A 521 23.35 1.62 -7.75
N GLY A 522 22.55 1.44 -6.70
CA GLY A 522 22.30 0.13 -6.13
C GLY A 522 21.34 -0.67 -7.02
N SER A 523 21.69 -1.92 -7.32
CA SER A 523 20.76 -2.79 -8.03
C SER A 523 19.62 -3.27 -7.10
N ARG A 524 18.43 -3.49 -7.66
CA ARG A 524 17.26 -3.92 -6.88
C ARG A 524 16.35 -4.83 -7.70
N GLY A 525 15.59 -5.66 -6.98
CA GLY A 525 14.52 -6.46 -7.56
C GLY A 525 15.05 -7.67 -8.32
N SER A 526 14.38 -8.05 -9.41
CA SER A 526 14.75 -9.24 -10.19
C SER A 526 15.67 -8.97 -11.39
N VAL A 527 16.02 -7.71 -11.68
CA VAL A 527 16.87 -7.40 -12.84
C VAL A 527 18.26 -8.03 -12.71
N GLY A 528 18.77 -8.22 -11.49
CA GLY A 528 20.01 -8.96 -11.21
C GLY A 528 19.98 -10.45 -11.56
N SER A 529 18.83 -11.01 -11.96
CA SER A 529 18.74 -12.35 -12.54
C SER A 529 19.14 -12.41 -14.02
N SER A 530 19.28 -11.26 -14.70
CA SER A 530 19.61 -11.16 -16.12
C SER A 530 21.11 -10.90 -16.34
N PHE A 531 21.78 -11.83 -17.00
CA PHE A 531 23.17 -11.68 -17.41
C PHE A 531 23.32 -10.57 -18.47
N ALA A 532 22.32 -10.40 -19.35
CA ALA A 532 22.28 -9.27 -20.26
C ALA A 532 22.23 -7.93 -19.50
N ALA A 533 21.52 -7.84 -18.36
CA ALA A 533 21.53 -6.63 -17.54
C ALA A 533 22.91 -6.38 -16.89
N THR A 534 23.61 -7.44 -16.46
CA THR A 534 24.99 -7.33 -15.97
C THR A 534 25.91 -6.81 -17.06
N MET A 535 25.83 -7.35 -18.28
CA MET A 535 26.65 -6.93 -19.41
C MET A 535 26.26 -5.55 -19.96
N ALA A 536 25.01 -5.12 -19.80
CA ALA A 536 24.57 -3.77 -20.12
C ALA A 536 25.00 -2.72 -19.07
N GLY A 537 25.57 -3.14 -17.93
CA GLY A 537 25.96 -2.23 -16.84
C GLY A 537 24.80 -1.74 -15.97
N ILE A 538 23.64 -2.39 -16.03
CA ILE A 538 22.44 -2.03 -15.25
C ILE A 538 22.53 -2.57 -13.81
N THR A 539 23.20 -3.70 -13.63
CA THR A 539 23.34 -4.40 -12.35
C THR A 539 24.75 -4.93 -12.15
N GLU A 540 25.26 -4.86 -10.93
CA GLU A 540 26.52 -5.49 -10.53
C GLU A 540 26.37 -6.98 -10.22
N VAL A 541 25.14 -7.46 -10.03
CA VAL A 541 24.89 -8.88 -9.73
C VAL A 541 25.16 -9.69 -11.00
N ASN A 542 26.09 -10.64 -10.90
CA ASN A 542 26.37 -11.61 -11.95
C ASN A 542 25.58 -12.92 -11.70
N PRO A 543 24.54 -13.22 -12.49
CA PRO A 543 23.66 -14.35 -12.24
C PRO A 543 24.22 -15.70 -12.71
N LEU A 544 25.41 -15.73 -13.32
CA LEU A 544 26.04 -16.98 -13.73
C LEU A 544 26.35 -17.89 -12.52
N ASP A 545 26.62 -19.15 -12.82
CA ASP A 545 27.10 -20.12 -11.83
C ASP A 545 28.46 -19.66 -11.25
N PRO A 546 28.82 -20.10 -10.03
CA PRO A 546 30.10 -19.77 -9.41
C PRO A 546 31.27 -20.11 -10.34
N HIS A 547 32.15 -19.15 -10.58
CA HIS A 547 33.31 -19.34 -11.46
C HIS A 547 34.50 -18.45 -11.08
N TYR A 548 35.68 -18.91 -11.46
CA TYR A 548 36.88 -18.11 -11.48
C TYR A 548 37.06 -17.45 -12.85
N ILE A 549 37.59 -16.23 -12.87
CA ILE A 549 38.00 -15.52 -14.08
C ILE A 549 39.36 -14.86 -13.87
N CYS A 550 40.29 -15.09 -14.81
CA CYS A 550 41.58 -14.42 -14.81
C CYS A 550 41.43 -13.01 -15.42
N PRO A 551 41.77 -11.93 -14.68
CA PRO A 551 41.63 -10.57 -15.20
C PRO A 551 42.57 -10.29 -16.38
N ASN A 552 43.70 -11.01 -16.45
CA ASN A 552 44.74 -10.86 -17.48
C ASN A 552 44.45 -11.72 -18.72
N CYS A 553 44.60 -13.05 -18.62
CA CYS A 553 44.51 -13.95 -19.78
C CYS A 553 43.10 -14.51 -20.07
N LYS A 554 42.08 -14.07 -19.32
CA LYS A 554 40.66 -14.45 -19.50
C LYS A 554 40.35 -15.94 -19.35
N TYR A 555 41.24 -16.72 -18.71
CA TYR A 555 40.98 -18.09 -18.31
C TYR A 555 39.80 -18.18 -17.33
N ILE A 556 38.91 -19.15 -17.55
CA ILE A 556 37.72 -19.41 -16.73
C ILE A 556 37.73 -20.84 -16.20
N GLU A 557 37.26 -21.01 -14.97
CA GLU A 557 37.05 -22.31 -14.33
C GLU A 557 35.76 -22.28 -13.50
N TRP A 558 34.85 -23.23 -13.74
CA TRP A 558 33.58 -23.32 -13.01
C TRP A 558 33.75 -24.01 -11.65
N GLY A 559 33.01 -23.54 -10.65
CA GLY A 559 32.94 -24.17 -9.32
C GLY A 559 31.95 -25.34 -9.26
N ASP A 560 32.05 -26.17 -8.22
CA ASP A 560 31.08 -27.25 -7.96
C ASP A 560 29.83 -26.68 -7.28
N LEU A 561 28.68 -26.74 -7.97
CA LEU A 561 27.38 -26.28 -7.50
C LEU A 561 26.84 -27.06 -6.29
N ASN A 562 27.37 -28.25 -6.01
CA ASN A 562 27.01 -28.99 -4.79
C ASN A 562 27.72 -28.42 -3.56
N GLU A 563 28.90 -27.83 -3.76
CA GLU A 563 29.73 -27.28 -2.69
C GLU A 563 29.43 -25.80 -2.47
N TYR A 564 29.47 -24.99 -3.54
CA TYR A 564 29.40 -23.53 -3.47
C TYR A 564 28.09 -22.98 -4.07
N ASP A 565 27.37 -22.17 -3.28
CA ASP A 565 26.18 -21.45 -3.74
C ASP A 565 26.53 -20.15 -4.49
N CYS A 566 27.70 -19.55 -4.22
CA CYS A 566 28.19 -18.35 -4.89
C CYS A 566 29.72 -18.35 -5.02
N GLY A 567 30.24 -17.65 -6.02
CA GLY A 567 31.68 -17.61 -6.31
C GLY A 567 32.52 -16.97 -5.21
N VAL A 568 31.98 -15.98 -4.50
CA VAL A 568 32.67 -15.26 -3.42
C VAL A 568 33.17 -16.22 -2.31
N ASP A 569 32.43 -17.29 -2.06
CA ASP A 569 32.74 -18.29 -1.04
C ASP A 569 33.84 -19.28 -1.46
N MET A 570 34.24 -19.28 -2.73
CA MET A 570 35.29 -20.17 -3.22
C MET A 570 36.67 -19.74 -2.70
N PRO A 571 37.61 -20.70 -2.50
CA PRO A 571 38.95 -20.40 -2.02
C PRO A 571 39.77 -19.56 -3.01
N ASP A 572 40.77 -18.82 -2.53
CA ASP A 572 41.64 -18.05 -3.41
C ASP A 572 42.50 -18.99 -4.27
N LYS A 573 42.62 -18.67 -5.56
CA LYS A 573 43.34 -19.48 -6.54
C LYS A 573 44.13 -18.59 -7.50
N VAL A 574 45.24 -19.10 -8.00
CA VAL A 574 46.05 -18.45 -9.04
C VAL A 574 45.77 -19.06 -10.42
N CYS A 575 45.90 -18.24 -11.46
CA CYS A 575 45.61 -18.65 -12.82
C CYS A 575 46.63 -19.70 -13.29
N PRO A 576 46.18 -20.89 -13.73
CA PRO A 576 47.10 -21.94 -14.19
C PRO A 576 47.80 -21.58 -15.51
N LYS A 577 47.34 -20.55 -16.23
CA LYS A 577 47.93 -20.11 -17.50
C LYS A 577 48.96 -18.99 -17.36
N CYS A 578 48.73 -18.01 -16.49
CA CYS A 578 49.58 -16.81 -16.39
C CYS A 578 50.04 -16.46 -14.97
N GLY A 579 49.65 -17.23 -13.95
CA GLY A 579 50.06 -17.01 -12.56
C GLY A 579 49.33 -15.88 -11.81
N GLU A 580 48.55 -15.06 -12.50
CA GLU A 580 47.77 -13.96 -11.91
C GLU A 580 46.69 -14.47 -10.94
N ALA A 581 46.39 -13.72 -9.88
CA ALA A 581 45.30 -14.09 -8.98
C ALA A 581 43.95 -14.15 -9.73
N LEU A 582 43.18 -15.23 -9.52
CA LEU A 582 41.87 -15.38 -10.12
C LEU A 582 40.84 -14.57 -9.34
N LYS A 583 39.98 -13.84 -10.06
CA LYS A 583 38.77 -13.26 -9.48
C LYS A 583 37.70 -14.35 -9.36
N LYS A 584 36.80 -14.17 -8.40
CA LYS A 584 35.69 -15.07 -8.09
C LYS A 584 34.38 -14.34 -8.34
N ASP A 585 33.44 -14.96 -9.06
CA ASP A 585 32.16 -14.34 -9.38
C ASP A 585 31.06 -15.40 -9.61
N GLY A 586 29.82 -14.96 -9.80
CA GLY A 586 28.65 -15.80 -10.06
C GLY A 586 27.84 -16.12 -8.79
N PHE A 587 26.55 -15.80 -8.81
CA PHE A 587 25.64 -15.95 -7.68
C PHE A 587 24.56 -17.03 -7.88
N ASN A 588 24.63 -17.79 -8.99
CA ASN A 588 23.73 -18.88 -9.34
C ASN A 588 22.25 -18.45 -9.33
N ILE A 589 21.86 -17.60 -10.29
CA ILE A 589 20.52 -17.02 -10.36
C ILE A 589 19.90 -17.31 -11.74
N PRO A 590 18.72 -17.98 -11.81
CA PRO A 590 18.09 -18.31 -13.07
C PRO A 590 17.43 -17.08 -13.73
N PHE A 591 17.63 -16.93 -15.04
CA PHE A 591 17.02 -15.83 -15.81
C PHE A 591 15.49 -15.83 -15.76
N ALA A 592 14.87 -17.01 -15.69
CA ALA A 592 13.41 -17.16 -15.66
C ALA A 592 12.77 -16.45 -14.45
N THR A 593 13.51 -16.20 -13.37
CA THR A 593 13.05 -15.36 -12.27
C THR A 593 12.66 -13.95 -12.73
N PHE A 594 13.29 -13.43 -13.78
CA PHE A 594 13.01 -12.13 -14.34
C PHE A 594 11.85 -12.16 -15.34
N LEU A 595 12.01 -12.84 -16.48
CA LEU A 595 11.07 -12.84 -17.62
C LEU A 595 10.22 -14.12 -17.79
N GLY A 596 10.33 -15.08 -16.87
CA GLY A 596 9.79 -16.41 -17.09
C GLY A 596 10.57 -17.17 -18.18
N PHE A 597 10.04 -18.32 -18.62
CA PHE A 597 10.69 -19.14 -19.64
C PHE A 597 10.31 -18.74 -21.07
N LYS A 598 9.18 -18.06 -21.24
CA LYS A 598 8.65 -17.67 -22.56
C LYS A 598 8.65 -16.16 -22.80
N GLY A 599 9.19 -15.36 -21.87
CA GLY A 599 9.01 -13.92 -21.90
C GLY A 599 7.59 -13.47 -21.52
N ASP A 600 6.81 -14.39 -20.95
CA ASP A 600 5.40 -14.21 -20.59
C ASP A 600 5.19 -13.39 -19.32
N LYS A 601 6.28 -13.07 -18.61
CA LYS A 601 6.29 -12.17 -17.47
C LYS A 601 6.87 -10.82 -17.88
N GLU A 602 6.16 -9.76 -17.52
CA GLU A 602 6.64 -8.40 -17.68
C GLU A 602 7.79 -8.08 -16.70
N PRO A 603 8.92 -7.51 -17.17
CA PRO A 603 10.03 -7.12 -16.32
C PRO A 603 9.71 -5.83 -15.56
N ASP A 604 10.15 -5.75 -14.30
CA ASP A 604 10.24 -4.50 -13.55
C ASP A 604 11.73 -4.22 -13.30
N ILE A 605 12.23 -3.09 -13.78
CA ILE A 605 13.63 -2.68 -13.58
C ILE A 605 13.65 -1.67 -12.44
N ASP A 606 14.03 -2.16 -11.26
CA ASP A 606 14.19 -1.36 -10.05
C ASP A 606 15.63 -0.89 -9.89
N LEU A 607 15.82 0.42 -9.72
CA LEU A 607 17.13 1.01 -9.48
C LEU A 607 17.10 1.88 -8.22
N ASN A 608 18.04 1.64 -7.30
CA ASN A 608 18.21 2.44 -6.09
C ASN A 608 19.25 3.54 -6.34
N PHE A 609 18.80 4.76 -6.53
CA PHE A 609 19.63 5.96 -6.59
C PHE A 609 19.83 6.55 -5.19
N ALA A 610 20.87 7.36 -5.02
CA ALA A 610 21.02 8.20 -3.84
C ALA A 610 19.79 9.12 -3.69
N GLY A 611 19.29 9.28 -2.46
CA GLY A 611 18.07 10.05 -2.21
C GLY A 611 18.13 11.48 -2.76
N GLU A 612 19.28 12.13 -2.60
CA GLU A 612 19.58 13.47 -3.12
C GLU A 612 19.71 13.54 -4.65
N TYR A 613 20.01 12.42 -5.32
CA TYR A 613 20.17 12.35 -6.77
C TYR A 613 18.89 11.92 -7.50
N GLN A 614 17.94 11.33 -6.78
CA GLN A 614 16.72 10.75 -7.34
C GLN A 614 15.95 11.73 -8.24
N ALA A 615 15.84 13.00 -7.83
CA ALA A 615 15.15 14.03 -8.61
C ALA A 615 15.86 14.33 -9.94
N THR A 616 17.19 14.31 -9.96
CA THR A 616 18.00 14.46 -11.18
C THR A 616 17.78 13.27 -12.12
N ALA A 617 17.76 12.05 -11.58
CA ALA A 617 17.45 10.85 -12.36
C ALA A 617 16.04 10.89 -12.96
N HIS A 618 15.03 11.38 -12.22
CA HIS A 618 13.67 11.58 -12.77
C HIS A 618 13.65 12.58 -13.92
N LYS A 619 14.34 13.72 -13.79
CA LYS A 619 14.43 14.73 -14.86
C LYS A 619 15.09 14.19 -16.12
N TYR A 620 16.14 13.37 -15.96
CA TYR A 620 16.83 12.77 -17.10
C TYR A 620 15.93 11.84 -17.92
N VAL A 621 14.91 11.21 -17.33
CA VAL A 621 13.89 10.45 -18.10
C VAL A 621 13.15 11.37 -19.08
N GLY A 622 12.87 12.62 -18.68
CA GLY A 622 12.28 13.64 -19.54
C GLY A 622 13.20 14.05 -20.70
N GLU A 623 14.53 13.99 -20.53
CA GLU A 623 15.48 14.21 -21.62
C GLU A 623 15.50 13.03 -22.61
N ILE A 624 15.29 11.80 -22.13
CA ILE A 624 15.26 10.58 -22.97
C ILE A 624 13.96 10.51 -23.80
N PHE A 625 12.81 10.77 -23.17
CA PHE A 625 11.49 10.51 -23.77
C PHE A 625 10.67 11.77 -24.08
N GLY A 626 11.15 12.95 -23.69
CA GLY A 626 10.43 14.23 -23.79
C GLY A 626 9.65 14.57 -22.51
N GLU A 627 9.81 15.79 -22.00
CA GLU A 627 9.19 16.22 -20.73
C GLU A 627 7.65 16.09 -20.72
N LYS A 628 7.01 16.32 -21.87
CA LYS A 628 5.54 16.20 -22.01
C LYS A 628 5.03 14.75 -21.96
N ASN A 629 5.93 13.78 -22.11
CA ASN A 629 5.65 12.35 -22.23
C ASN A 629 5.93 11.58 -20.94
N VAL A 630 6.39 12.27 -19.89
CA VAL A 630 6.84 11.65 -18.65
C VAL A 630 6.04 12.19 -17.46
N PHE A 631 5.47 11.29 -16.67
CA PHE A 631 4.64 11.63 -15.52
C PHE A 631 5.07 10.85 -14.29
N LYS A 632 4.94 11.45 -13.11
CA LYS A 632 5.12 10.70 -11.87
C LYS A 632 3.89 9.81 -11.66
N ALA A 633 4.06 8.56 -11.23
CA ALA A 633 2.91 7.75 -10.86
C ALA A 633 2.21 8.36 -9.64
N GLY A 634 0.91 8.59 -9.72
CA GLY A 634 0.10 9.06 -8.58
C GLY A 634 -0.23 7.94 -7.60
N THR A 635 -0.59 8.34 -6.37
CA THR A 635 -1.14 7.43 -5.35
C THR A 635 -2.42 8.00 -4.75
N VAL A 636 -3.41 7.16 -4.46
CA VAL A 636 -4.58 7.52 -3.66
C VAL A 636 -4.39 7.07 -2.21
N SER A 637 -4.47 8.04 -1.28
CA SER A 637 -4.43 7.76 0.15
C SER A 637 -5.85 7.78 0.72
N THR A 638 -6.21 6.70 1.40
CA THR A 638 -7.52 6.52 2.03
C THR A 638 -7.46 6.71 3.55
N ILE A 639 -8.62 6.85 4.19
CA ILE A 639 -8.73 6.87 5.65
C ILE A 639 -8.38 5.47 6.18
N ALA A 640 -7.24 5.39 6.88
CA ALA A 640 -6.79 4.18 7.56
C ALA A 640 -7.41 4.04 8.96
N ASP A 641 -7.33 2.84 9.53
CA ASP A 641 -7.93 2.49 10.83
C ASP A 641 -7.65 3.55 11.91
N LYS A 642 -6.39 3.88 12.19
CA LYS A 642 -6.04 4.83 13.28
C LYS A 642 -6.74 6.19 13.13
N THR A 643 -6.84 6.71 11.91
CA THR A 643 -7.52 7.97 11.64
C THR A 643 -9.04 7.83 11.82
N ALA A 644 -9.63 6.74 11.32
CA ALA A 644 -11.05 6.44 11.51
C ALA A 644 -11.42 6.33 13.00
N TYR A 645 -10.62 5.63 13.81
CA TYR A 645 -10.83 5.56 15.27
C TYR A 645 -10.83 6.95 15.92
N GLY A 646 -9.93 7.85 15.48
CA GLY A 646 -9.88 9.23 15.97
C GLY A 646 -11.17 10.00 15.65
N TYR A 647 -11.64 9.95 14.40
CA TYR A 647 -12.88 10.61 13.99
C TYR A 647 -14.12 10.08 14.71
N VAL A 648 -14.22 8.75 14.85
CA VAL A 648 -15.33 8.11 15.55
C VAL A 648 -15.40 8.56 17.01
N LYS A 649 -14.26 8.55 17.73
CA LYS A 649 -14.23 9.00 19.13
C LYS A 649 -14.69 10.45 19.27
N HIS A 650 -14.11 11.34 18.44
CA HIS A 650 -14.49 12.75 18.44
C HIS A 650 -15.99 12.94 18.19
N TYR A 651 -16.55 12.27 17.17
CA TYR A 651 -17.98 12.34 16.85
C TYR A 651 -18.88 11.85 18.00
N LEU A 652 -18.53 10.72 18.62
CA LEU A 652 -19.31 10.15 19.73
C LEU A 652 -19.25 11.04 20.98
N GLU A 653 -18.08 11.62 21.28
CA GLU A 653 -17.88 12.55 22.40
C GLU A 653 -18.62 13.87 22.19
N GLU A 654 -18.52 14.47 21.01
CA GLU A 654 -19.19 15.75 20.68
C GLU A 654 -20.72 15.64 20.75
N ASN A 655 -21.28 14.48 20.37
CA ASN A 655 -22.72 14.23 20.41
C ASN A 655 -23.22 13.61 21.74
N ASN A 656 -22.34 13.38 22.72
CA ASN A 656 -22.65 12.69 23.99
C ASN A 656 -23.35 11.33 23.79
N TYR A 657 -22.92 10.55 22.80
CA TYR A 657 -23.46 9.21 22.59
C TYR A 657 -22.79 8.20 23.53
N GLU A 658 -23.58 7.32 24.13
CA GLU A 658 -23.04 6.16 24.84
C GLU A 658 -22.56 5.12 23.82
N TYR A 659 -21.34 4.62 24.02
CA TYR A 659 -20.73 3.63 23.14
C TYR A 659 -19.91 2.61 23.92
N ASN A 660 -19.67 1.47 23.30
CA ASN A 660 -18.68 0.50 23.75
C ASN A 660 -17.57 0.39 22.71
N LYS A 661 -16.47 -0.29 23.07
CA LYS A 661 -15.31 -0.41 22.18
C LYS A 661 -15.61 -1.11 20.86
N PHE A 662 -16.52 -2.09 20.84
CA PHE A 662 -16.88 -2.80 19.61
C PHE A 662 -17.69 -1.92 18.66
N GLU A 663 -18.45 -0.96 19.20
CA GLU A 663 -19.13 0.04 18.37
C GLU A 663 -18.11 1.00 17.74
N ILE A 664 -17.05 1.37 18.47
CA ILE A 664 -15.94 2.13 17.87
C ILE A 664 -15.30 1.33 16.74
N ASP A 665 -14.98 0.04 16.95
CA ASP A 665 -14.42 -0.83 15.91
C ASP A 665 -15.33 -0.91 14.67
N ARG A 666 -16.64 -1.07 14.86
CA ARG A 666 -17.64 -1.15 13.78
C ARG A 666 -17.74 0.16 13.00
N LEU A 667 -17.88 1.29 13.69
CA LEU A 667 -17.98 2.60 13.06
C LEU A 667 -16.68 2.98 12.35
N ALA A 668 -15.53 2.66 12.95
CA ALA A 668 -14.22 2.92 12.34
C ALA A 668 -14.07 2.11 11.05
N LYS A 669 -14.43 0.81 11.06
CA LYS A 669 -14.41 -0.04 9.85
C LYS A 669 -15.33 0.51 8.74
N GLY A 670 -16.47 1.09 9.08
CA GLY A 670 -17.37 1.72 8.11
C GLY A 670 -16.82 3.03 7.50
N CYS A 671 -15.84 3.65 8.14
CA CYS A 671 -15.21 4.89 7.68
C CYS A 671 -13.90 4.66 6.89
N THR A 672 -13.37 3.45 6.85
CA THR A 672 -12.10 3.17 6.15
C THR A 672 -12.28 3.01 4.65
N GLY A 673 -11.19 3.23 3.90
CA GLY A 673 -11.18 3.08 2.45
C GLY A 673 -11.77 4.27 1.67
N VAL A 674 -12.39 5.23 2.36
CA VAL A 674 -12.78 6.52 1.76
C VAL A 674 -11.52 7.31 1.40
N LYS A 675 -11.50 7.90 0.20
CA LYS A 675 -10.40 8.76 -0.24
C LYS A 675 -10.25 9.96 0.71
N LYS A 676 -9.00 10.24 1.06
CA LYS A 676 -8.63 11.39 1.92
C LYS A 676 -7.73 12.38 1.19
N THR A 677 -6.76 11.89 0.43
CA THR A 677 -5.83 12.74 -0.33
C THR A 677 -5.16 11.96 -1.45
N THR A 678 -4.32 12.62 -2.22
CA THR A 678 -3.49 12.02 -3.26
C THR A 678 -2.03 12.28 -2.97
N GLY A 679 -1.14 11.44 -3.47
CA GLY A 679 0.29 11.54 -3.30
C GLY A 679 1.04 11.13 -4.56
N GLN A 680 2.33 10.85 -4.39
CA GLN A 680 3.22 10.42 -5.45
C GLN A 680 3.80 9.04 -5.12
N HIS A 681 4.01 8.22 -6.15
CA HIS A 681 4.74 6.97 -6.02
C HIS A 681 6.19 7.30 -5.62
N PRO A 682 6.84 6.50 -4.74
CA PRO A 682 8.19 6.81 -4.29
C PRO A 682 9.22 6.92 -5.42
N GLY A 683 9.10 6.13 -6.50
CA GLY A 683 10.07 6.13 -7.60
C GLY A 683 9.50 6.03 -9.00
N GLY A 684 8.19 5.81 -9.13
CA GLY A 684 7.59 5.36 -10.38
C GLY A 684 7.43 6.51 -11.37
N ILE A 685 8.07 6.37 -12.52
CA ILE A 685 7.99 7.31 -13.63
C ILE A 685 7.30 6.61 -14.80
N ILE A 686 6.16 7.15 -15.22
CA ILE A 686 5.32 6.65 -16.30
C ILE A 686 5.76 7.30 -17.60
N ILE A 687 5.96 6.48 -18.63
CA ILE A 687 6.38 6.92 -19.95
C ILE A 687 5.24 6.73 -20.94
N VAL A 688 4.80 7.82 -21.55
CA VAL A 688 3.79 7.85 -22.62
C VAL A 688 4.52 7.89 -23.95
N PRO A 689 4.22 6.99 -24.91
CA PRO A 689 4.82 7.05 -26.24
C PRO A 689 4.60 8.41 -26.92
N GLU A 690 5.55 8.83 -27.76
CA GLU A 690 5.54 10.15 -28.39
C GLU A 690 4.29 10.37 -29.27
N GLU A 691 3.78 9.29 -29.88
CA GLU A 691 2.59 9.29 -30.71
C GLU A 691 1.26 9.38 -29.94
N ASN A 692 1.26 9.31 -28.61
CA ASN A 692 0.08 9.29 -27.77
C ASN A 692 0.01 10.49 -26.80
N GLU A 693 -1.21 10.83 -26.36
CA GLU A 693 -1.44 11.77 -25.26
C GLU A 693 -1.76 11.01 -23.96
N ILE A 694 -1.34 11.52 -22.80
CA ILE A 694 -1.66 10.90 -21.50
C ILE A 694 -3.17 10.73 -21.28
N TYR A 695 -3.98 11.65 -21.83
CA TYR A 695 -5.44 11.67 -21.73
C TYR A 695 -6.14 10.52 -22.46
N GLU A 696 -5.42 9.69 -23.21
CA GLU A 696 -5.94 8.44 -23.77
C GLU A 696 -5.94 7.30 -22.73
N PHE A 697 -5.22 7.48 -21.62
CA PHE A 697 -5.01 6.47 -20.59
C PHE A 697 -5.53 6.91 -19.23
N CYS A 698 -5.23 8.14 -18.81
CA CYS A 698 -5.70 8.69 -17.55
C CYS A 698 -5.67 10.23 -17.53
N PRO A 699 -6.46 10.87 -16.64
CA PRO A 699 -6.21 12.25 -16.27
C PRO A 699 -4.87 12.43 -15.54
N VAL A 700 -4.45 13.67 -15.34
CA VAL A 700 -3.27 14.04 -14.55
C VAL A 700 -3.60 15.15 -13.55
N GLN A 701 -2.83 15.24 -12.47
CA GLN A 701 -3.05 16.21 -11.40
C GLN A 701 -1.74 16.53 -10.66
N HIS A 702 -1.74 17.55 -9.80
CA HIS A 702 -0.68 17.72 -8.81
C HIS A 702 -0.88 16.79 -7.60
N PRO A 703 0.20 16.24 -7.01
CA PRO A 703 0.09 15.44 -5.79
C PRO A 703 -0.45 16.32 -4.65
N ALA A 704 -1.44 15.82 -3.92
CA ALA A 704 -2.16 16.54 -2.87
C ALA A 704 -2.73 17.91 -3.29
N ASN A 705 -2.91 18.16 -4.59
CA ASN A 705 -3.27 19.46 -5.15
C ASN A 705 -2.35 20.62 -4.73
N SER A 706 -1.07 20.30 -4.46
CA SER A 706 -0.07 21.31 -4.10
C SER A 706 0.24 22.22 -5.29
N LYS A 707 0.18 23.53 -5.09
CA LYS A 707 0.52 24.53 -6.11
C LYS A 707 2.00 24.87 -6.18
N ASN A 708 2.79 24.35 -5.24
CA ASN A 708 4.19 24.68 -5.07
C ASN A 708 5.10 23.60 -5.66
N THR A 709 4.56 22.71 -6.50
CA THR A 709 5.29 21.62 -7.10
C THR A 709 5.06 21.60 -8.61
N ASP A 710 6.14 21.45 -9.36
CA ASP A 710 6.09 21.25 -10.81
C ASP A 710 5.83 19.77 -11.16
N ILE A 711 5.75 18.90 -10.15
CA ILE A 711 5.49 17.47 -10.34
C ILE A 711 4.04 17.28 -10.76
N ILE A 712 3.86 16.66 -11.92
CA ILE A 712 2.58 16.19 -12.42
C ILE A 712 2.50 14.67 -12.20
N THR A 713 1.42 14.25 -11.55
CA THR A 713 1.12 12.85 -11.26
C THR A 713 -0.02 12.32 -12.12
N THR A 714 0.01 11.02 -12.45
CA THR A 714 -1.16 10.33 -13.00
C THR A 714 -2.32 10.36 -12.00
N HIS A 715 -3.53 10.62 -12.47
CA HIS A 715 -4.74 10.65 -11.62
C HIS A 715 -5.15 9.25 -11.15
N PHE A 716 -4.85 8.24 -11.97
CA PHE A 716 -4.94 6.84 -11.61
C PHE A 716 -3.63 6.35 -11.02
N ASP A 717 -3.74 5.49 -10.02
CA ASP A 717 -2.61 4.71 -9.53
C ASP A 717 -2.05 3.80 -10.64
N TYR A 718 -0.75 3.54 -10.65
CA TYR A 718 -0.09 2.81 -11.73
C TYR A 718 -0.68 1.41 -11.97
N HIS A 719 -1.08 0.68 -10.92
CA HIS A 719 -1.66 -0.67 -11.07
C HIS A 719 -2.94 -0.70 -11.92
N LYS A 720 -3.60 0.46 -12.10
CA LYS A 720 -4.77 0.58 -12.97
C LYS A 720 -4.39 0.69 -14.45
N ILE A 721 -3.20 1.18 -14.76
CA ILE A 721 -2.72 1.48 -16.12
C ILE A 721 -1.45 0.70 -16.51
N GLU A 722 -1.00 -0.25 -15.68
CA GLU A 722 0.21 -1.05 -15.88
C GLU A 722 0.20 -1.86 -17.18
N LYS A 723 -1.00 -2.21 -17.68
CA LYS A 723 -1.15 -2.95 -18.94
C LYS A 723 -0.98 -2.06 -20.18
N ASN A 724 -1.07 -0.75 -20.00
CA ASN A 724 -1.02 0.23 -21.08
C ASN A 724 0.36 0.84 -21.22
N LEU A 725 0.89 1.38 -20.12
CA LEU A 725 2.06 2.23 -20.11
C LEU A 725 3.20 1.61 -19.31
N LEU A 726 4.41 1.95 -19.73
CA LEU A 726 5.63 1.48 -19.09
C LEU A 726 5.98 2.36 -17.89
N LYS A 727 6.50 1.74 -16.84
CA LYS A 727 7.04 2.42 -15.66
C LYS A 727 8.53 2.09 -15.50
N LEU A 728 9.32 3.11 -15.16
CA LEU A 728 10.65 2.94 -14.58
C LEU A 728 10.60 3.26 -13.09
N ASP A 729 11.05 2.33 -12.24
CA ASP A 729 11.12 2.55 -10.79
C ASP A 729 12.51 3.08 -10.39
N ILE A 730 12.59 4.41 -10.36
CA ILE A 730 13.77 5.17 -9.97
C ILE A 730 13.62 5.55 -8.51
N LEU A 731 14.08 4.68 -7.61
CA LEU A 731 13.86 4.77 -6.17
C LEU A 731 15.01 5.51 -5.48
N GLY A 732 14.69 6.32 -4.48
CA GLY A 732 15.68 6.92 -3.58
C GLY A 732 15.99 5.95 -2.43
N HIS A 733 17.27 5.78 -2.11
CA HIS A 733 17.72 4.86 -1.07
C HIS A 733 18.94 5.42 -0.31
N ASP A 734 19.00 5.20 1.01
CA ASP A 734 20.07 5.73 1.86
C ASP A 734 21.44 5.10 1.54
N ILE A 735 21.48 3.78 1.28
CA ILE A 735 22.74 3.04 1.06
C ILE A 735 23.63 3.67 -0.03
N PRO A 736 23.15 3.97 -1.26
CA PRO A 736 23.94 4.73 -2.23
C PRO A 736 24.48 6.07 -1.72
N SER A 737 23.67 6.86 -1.01
CA SER A 737 24.09 8.13 -0.41
C SER A 737 25.19 7.93 0.64
N MET A 738 25.06 6.89 1.47
CA MET A 738 26.05 6.53 2.49
C MET A 738 27.37 6.10 1.86
N ILE A 739 27.32 5.22 0.85
CA ILE A 739 28.51 4.76 0.13
C ILE A 739 29.21 5.95 -0.56
N ARG A 740 28.44 6.85 -1.18
CA ARG A 740 29.00 8.08 -1.77
C ARG A 740 29.70 8.93 -0.72
N HIS A 741 29.05 9.19 0.41
CA HIS A 741 29.63 9.97 1.50
C HIS A 741 30.93 9.33 2.01
N LEU A 742 30.97 8.00 2.17
CA LEU A 742 32.18 7.27 2.56
C LEU A 742 33.28 7.37 1.52
N GLN A 743 32.95 7.28 0.23
CA GLN A 743 33.90 7.49 -0.85
C GLN A 743 34.47 8.91 -0.81
N ASP A 744 33.63 9.93 -0.61
CA ASP A 744 34.06 11.34 -0.52
C ASP A 744 34.98 11.58 0.69
N MET A 745 34.72 10.92 1.84
CA MET A 745 35.53 11.05 3.04
C MET A 745 36.87 10.30 2.97
N THR A 746 36.89 9.13 2.33
CA THR A 746 38.05 8.21 2.38
C THR A 746 38.88 8.18 1.10
N GLY A 747 38.31 8.62 -0.03
CA GLY A 747 38.90 8.46 -1.36
C GLY A 747 38.90 7.02 -1.89
N VAL A 748 38.33 6.05 -1.15
CA VAL A 748 38.30 4.64 -1.55
C VAL A 748 37.15 4.42 -2.53
N ASP A 749 37.45 3.84 -3.70
CA ASP A 749 36.43 3.39 -4.64
C ASP A 749 35.66 2.18 -4.05
N PRO A 750 34.36 2.31 -3.76
CA PRO A 750 33.56 1.22 -3.20
C PRO A 750 33.49 -0.03 -4.08
N LEU A 751 33.66 0.12 -5.40
CA LEU A 751 33.65 -1.00 -6.35
C LEU A 751 34.92 -1.84 -6.31
N SER A 752 36.00 -1.31 -5.73
CA SER A 752 37.27 -2.02 -5.58
C SER A 752 37.35 -2.93 -4.35
N ILE A 753 36.35 -2.87 -3.45
CA ILE A 753 36.32 -3.62 -2.19
C ILE A 753 36.16 -5.13 -2.46
N ASP A 754 37.03 -5.93 -1.84
CA ASP A 754 36.96 -7.39 -1.87
C ASP A 754 35.82 -7.93 -1.00
N LEU A 755 34.83 -8.55 -1.65
CA LEU A 755 33.67 -9.16 -1.01
C LEU A 755 33.99 -10.45 -0.25
N SER A 756 35.21 -10.98 -0.36
CA SER A 756 35.67 -12.18 0.36
C SER A 756 36.55 -11.88 1.58
N ASP A 757 36.64 -10.61 2.00
CA ASP A 757 37.43 -10.20 3.16
C ASP A 757 36.94 -10.91 4.45
N LYS A 758 37.76 -11.84 4.94
CA LYS A 758 37.47 -12.66 6.14
C LYS A 758 37.36 -11.83 7.41
N LYS A 759 38.10 -10.72 7.51
CA LYS A 759 38.04 -9.83 8.68
C LYS A 759 36.69 -9.12 8.71
N VAL A 760 36.18 -8.69 7.55
CA VAL A 760 34.85 -8.10 7.43
C VAL A 760 33.77 -9.14 7.69
N MET A 761 33.86 -10.33 7.09
CA MET A 761 32.91 -11.43 7.34
C MET A 761 32.80 -11.76 8.84
N SER A 762 33.91 -11.72 9.57
CA SER A 762 33.93 -12.03 11.00
C SER A 762 33.08 -11.09 11.86
N ILE A 763 32.70 -9.89 11.38
CA ILE A 763 31.85 -9.00 12.18
C ILE A 763 30.42 -9.53 12.33
N PHE A 764 29.96 -10.43 11.46
CA PHE A 764 28.59 -10.96 11.55
C PHE A 764 28.44 -12.02 12.64
N THR A 765 29.55 -12.52 13.21
CA THR A 765 29.57 -13.53 14.27
C THR A 765 30.43 -13.14 15.48
N SER A 766 31.22 -12.06 15.38
CA SER A 766 32.16 -11.66 16.42
C SER A 766 32.40 -10.15 16.44
N THR A 767 32.89 -9.64 17.58
CA THR A 767 33.33 -8.24 17.74
C THR A 767 34.84 -8.06 17.59
N LYS A 768 35.61 -9.15 17.42
CA LYS A 768 37.08 -9.11 17.39
C LYS A 768 37.64 -8.15 16.35
N ALA A 769 37.06 -8.11 15.15
CA ALA A 769 37.51 -7.24 14.07
C ALA A 769 37.21 -5.74 14.32
N LEU A 770 36.37 -5.40 15.30
CA LEU A 770 36.04 -4.02 15.64
C LEU A 770 37.05 -3.34 16.57
N ASN A 771 38.01 -4.08 17.15
CA ASN A 771 38.98 -3.53 18.11
C ASN A 771 38.30 -2.81 19.30
N ILE A 772 37.30 -3.44 19.91
CA ILE A 772 36.63 -2.93 21.11
C ILE A 772 37.64 -2.79 22.26
N LYS A 773 37.70 -1.60 22.88
CA LYS A 773 38.57 -1.29 24.03
C LYS A 773 37.86 -1.47 25.37
N ASN A 774 36.55 -1.23 25.41
CA ASN A 774 35.75 -1.40 26.63
C ASN A 774 35.58 -2.89 26.99
N LYS A 775 36.04 -3.27 28.18
CA LYS A 775 35.93 -4.65 28.69
C LYS A 775 34.51 -5.05 29.09
N GLU A 776 33.63 -4.07 29.34
CA GLU A 776 32.24 -4.28 29.72
C GLU A 776 31.28 -4.29 28.53
N TYR A 777 31.82 -4.29 27.30
CA TYR A 777 31.02 -4.30 26.08
C TYR A 777 30.18 -5.57 25.95
N LYS A 778 28.87 -5.39 25.74
CA LYS A 778 27.89 -6.48 25.85
C LYS A 778 27.49 -7.14 24.52
N PHE A 779 27.79 -6.52 23.38
CA PHE A 779 27.37 -7.07 22.09
C PHE A 779 28.32 -8.18 21.62
N THR A 780 27.77 -9.20 20.96
CA THR A 780 28.46 -10.44 20.58
C THR A 780 29.04 -10.39 19.16
N HIS A 781 28.42 -9.61 18.28
CA HIS A 781 28.81 -9.41 16.90
C HIS A 781 28.81 -7.91 16.53
N GLY A 782 29.45 -7.56 15.43
CA GLY A 782 29.61 -6.21 14.90
C GLY A 782 28.63 -5.75 13.82
N SER A 783 27.45 -6.38 13.67
CA SER A 783 26.48 -6.02 12.61
C SER A 783 25.63 -4.76 12.86
N TYR A 784 25.76 -4.11 14.03
CA TYR A 784 25.05 -2.85 14.33
C TYR A 784 25.35 -1.76 13.30
N ALA A 785 24.34 -0.96 12.91
CA ALA A 785 24.41 0.03 11.83
C ALA A 785 24.68 -0.50 10.41
N ILE A 786 24.92 -1.81 10.23
CA ILE A 786 25.00 -2.39 8.88
C ILE A 786 23.56 -2.50 8.33
N PRO A 787 23.27 -1.95 7.15
CA PRO A 787 21.95 -2.11 6.53
C PRO A 787 21.57 -3.59 6.43
N GLU A 788 20.27 -3.89 6.52
CA GLU A 788 19.71 -5.24 6.67
C GLU A 788 20.05 -5.92 8.00
N PHE A 789 21.34 -6.06 8.30
CA PHE A 789 21.86 -6.87 9.41
C PHE A 789 21.80 -6.18 10.77
N GLY A 790 21.61 -4.87 10.81
CA GLY A 790 21.62 -4.06 12.02
C GLY A 790 20.30 -4.06 12.79
N THR A 791 19.21 -4.63 12.25
CA THR A 791 17.92 -4.65 12.95
C THR A 791 17.90 -5.69 14.08
N SER A 792 17.15 -5.46 15.16
CA SER A 792 17.06 -6.42 16.27
C SER A 792 16.58 -7.81 15.82
N PHE A 793 15.69 -7.86 14.82
CA PHE A 793 15.20 -9.11 14.24
C PHE A 793 16.31 -9.89 13.51
N VAL A 794 17.10 -9.22 12.66
CA VAL A 794 18.17 -9.88 11.90
C VAL A 794 19.36 -10.22 12.78
N ARG A 795 19.70 -9.39 13.77
CA ARG A 795 20.74 -9.71 14.76
C ARG A 795 20.43 -11.00 15.52
N LYS A 796 19.17 -11.21 15.91
CA LYS A 796 18.75 -12.48 16.50
C LYS A 796 18.93 -13.66 15.52
N MET A 797 18.69 -13.47 14.23
CA MET A 797 18.99 -14.51 13.23
C MET A 797 20.48 -14.78 13.12
N LEU A 798 21.33 -13.76 13.18
CA LEU A 798 22.79 -13.94 13.23
C LEU A 798 23.20 -14.76 14.45
N ASP A 799 22.64 -14.47 15.63
CA ASP A 799 22.86 -15.24 16.86
C ASP A 799 22.36 -16.69 16.75
N ASP A 800 21.24 -16.92 16.05
CA ASP A 800 20.69 -18.27 15.86
C ASP A 800 21.50 -19.08 14.82
N THR A 801 22.11 -18.42 13.82
CA THR A 801 22.66 -19.08 12.62
C THR A 801 24.17 -19.04 12.47
N HIS A 802 24.86 -18.07 13.10
CA HIS A 802 26.31 -17.87 13.04
C HIS A 802 26.91 -17.98 11.62
N PRO A 803 26.54 -17.09 10.68
CA PRO A 803 26.94 -17.21 9.28
C PRO A 803 28.45 -16.97 9.08
N GLU A 804 29.10 -17.84 8.31
CA GLU A 804 30.54 -17.72 7.98
C GLU A 804 30.80 -17.43 6.49
N THR A 805 29.76 -17.44 5.65
CA THR A 805 29.86 -17.31 4.19
C THR A 805 28.96 -16.21 3.64
N MET A 806 29.29 -15.70 2.45
CA MET A 806 28.48 -14.73 1.72
C MET A 806 27.11 -15.32 1.37
N SER A 807 27.07 -16.58 0.92
CA SER A 807 25.81 -17.31 0.68
C SER A 807 24.92 -17.37 1.93
N ALA A 808 25.50 -17.55 3.13
CA ALA A 808 24.73 -17.53 4.37
C ALA A 808 24.14 -16.14 4.66
N LEU A 809 24.90 -15.06 4.43
CA LEU A 809 24.39 -13.69 4.54
C LEU A 809 23.25 -13.40 3.54
N ILE A 810 23.37 -13.89 2.30
CA ILE A 810 22.32 -13.78 1.27
C ILE A 810 21.04 -14.49 1.75
N ARG A 811 21.17 -15.69 2.33
CA ARG A 811 20.03 -16.43 2.90
C ARG A 811 19.39 -15.71 4.08
N ILE A 812 20.19 -15.12 4.98
CA ILE A 812 19.68 -14.32 6.10
C ILE A 812 18.92 -13.09 5.60
N SER A 813 19.46 -12.41 4.58
CA SER A 813 18.73 -11.33 3.92
C SER A 813 17.38 -11.84 3.39
N GLY A 814 17.35 -12.98 2.69
CA GLY A 814 16.10 -13.63 2.28
C GLY A 814 15.12 -13.91 3.44
N PHE A 815 15.57 -14.53 4.52
CA PHE A 815 14.76 -14.82 5.71
C PHE A 815 14.21 -13.58 6.40
N SER A 816 14.98 -12.49 6.38
CA SER A 816 14.59 -11.23 7.00
C SER A 816 13.47 -10.50 6.28
N HIS A 817 13.22 -10.88 5.03
CA HIS A 817 12.26 -10.24 4.17
C HIS A 817 11.16 -11.22 3.71
N GLY A 818 10.04 -11.17 4.42
CA GLY A 818 8.85 -11.93 4.06
C GLY A 818 8.09 -12.44 5.29
N THR A 819 6.77 -12.31 5.26
CA THR A 819 5.94 -12.80 6.35
C THR A 819 5.92 -14.34 6.33
N ASP A 820 6.15 -14.94 7.50
CA ASP A 820 6.23 -16.39 7.72
C ASP A 820 7.30 -17.13 6.87
N VAL A 821 8.40 -16.44 6.51
CA VAL A 821 9.60 -17.06 5.94
C VAL A 821 10.52 -17.61 7.05
N TRP A 822 10.85 -16.78 8.03
CA TRP A 822 11.67 -17.17 9.19
C TRP A 822 10.84 -17.67 10.37
N LEU A 823 10.10 -16.76 11.01
CA LEU A 823 9.26 -17.07 12.18
C LEU A 823 8.17 -18.05 11.78
N ASN A 824 7.91 -19.03 12.65
CA ASN A 824 6.95 -20.12 12.40
C ASN A 824 7.23 -20.97 11.14
N ASN A 825 8.43 -20.88 10.55
CA ASN A 825 8.78 -21.63 9.35
C ASN A 825 10.26 -22.07 9.39
N ALA A 826 11.18 -21.42 8.66
CA ALA A 826 12.58 -21.85 8.58
C ALA A 826 13.26 -21.99 9.95
N GLN A 827 12.98 -21.07 10.89
CA GLN A 827 13.53 -21.13 12.25
C GLN A 827 13.17 -22.45 12.95
N LYS A 828 11.92 -22.93 12.78
CA LYS A 828 11.45 -24.18 13.39
C LYS A 828 12.27 -25.36 12.88
N PHE A 829 12.36 -25.52 11.56
CA PHE A 829 13.04 -26.66 10.93
C PHE A 829 14.56 -26.67 11.17
N ILE A 830 15.17 -25.50 11.37
CA ILE A 830 16.58 -25.39 11.76
C ILE A 830 16.76 -25.78 13.23
N THR A 831 15.93 -25.23 14.12
CA THR A 831 16.08 -25.44 15.57
C THR A 831 15.71 -26.84 16.04
N ASP A 832 14.78 -27.53 15.36
CA ASP A 832 14.42 -28.92 15.65
C ASP A 832 15.33 -29.96 14.95
N GLY A 833 16.23 -29.51 14.07
CA GLY A 833 17.19 -30.35 13.35
C GLY A 833 16.61 -31.07 12.12
N THR A 834 15.40 -30.72 11.67
CA THR A 834 14.79 -31.29 10.46
C THR A 834 15.52 -30.91 9.18
N ALA A 835 16.04 -29.69 9.09
CA ALA A 835 16.75 -29.17 7.93
C ALA A 835 17.89 -28.22 8.35
N THR A 836 18.93 -28.14 7.53
CA THR A 836 20.02 -27.18 7.72
C THR A 836 19.71 -25.82 7.09
N MET A 837 20.50 -24.79 7.43
CA MET A 837 20.39 -23.46 6.84
C MET A 837 20.56 -23.45 5.29
N LYS A 838 21.34 -24.41 4.76
CA LYS A 838 21.53 -24.58 3.31
C LYS A 838 20.30 -25.20 2.61
N GLU A 839 19.44 -25.91 3.35
CA GLU A 839 18.31 -26.65 2.79
C GLU A 839 16.98 -25.89 2.88
N VAL A 840 16.81 -25.02 3.89
CA VAL A 840 15.58 -24.22 4.05
C VAL A 840 15.45 -23.15 2.97
N ILE A 841 14.20 -22.75 2.71
CA ILE A 841 13.82 -21.81 1.65
C ILE A 841 14.03 -20.37 2.13
N SER A 842 14.95 -19.64 1.49
CA SER A 842 15.24 -18.23 1.83
C SER A 842 14.76 -17.24 0.78
N THR A 843 14.73 -17.66 -0.48
CA THR A 843 14.32 -16.86 -1.63
C THR A 843 13.46 -17.68 -2.58
N ARG A 844 12.70 -17.03 -3.45
CA ARG A 844 11.86 -17.76 -4.42
C ARG A 844 12.68 -18.61 -5.39
N ASP A 845 13.87 -18.13 -5.75
CA ASP A 845 14.79 -18.84 -6.64
C ASP A 845 15.23 -20.18 -6.04
N ASP A 846 15.35 -20.29 -4.71
CA ASP A 846 15.69 -21.55 -4.04
C ASP A 846 14.64 -22.64 -4.30
N ILE A 847 13.35 -22.27 -4.37
CA ILE A 847 12.26 -23.21 -4.72
C ILE A 847 12.47 -23.74 -6.13
N MET A 848 12.62 -22.83 -7.08
CA MET A 848 12.76 -23.20 -8.49
C MET A 848 14.01 -24.08 -8.71
N ASN A 849 15.17 -23.65 -8.18
CA ASN A 849 16.43 -24.38 -8.31
C ASN A 849 16.35 -25.77 -7.65
N TYR A 850 15.76 -25.87 -6.46
CA TYR A 850 15.59 -27.13 -5.76
C TYR A 850 14.70 -28.12 -6.52
N LEU A 851 13.55 -27.65 -7.03
CA LEU A 851 12.62 -28.50 -7.79
C LEU A 851 13.23 -28.98 -9.10
N ILE A 852 14.00 -28.12 -9.80
CA ILE A 852 14.77 -28.51 -10.99
C ILE A 852 15.81 -29.58 -10.64
N LEU A 853 16.53 -29.40 -9.52
CA LEU A 853 17.51 -30.38 -9.04
C LEU A 853 16.85 -31.73 -8.69
N LYS A 854 15.58 -31.73 -8.27
CA LYS A 854 14.75 -32.94 -8.08
C LYS A 854 14.18 -33.53 -9.37
N GLY A 855 14.47 -32.92 -10.53
CA GLY A 855 14.05 -33.39 -11.85
C GLY A 855 12.65 -32.96 -12.27
N ILE A 856 12.04 -31.99 -11.58
CA ILE A 856 10.80 -31.36 -12.03
C ILE A 856 11.17 -30.39 -13.17
N ASN A 857 10.35 -30.34 -14.23
CA ASN A 857 10.67 -29.49 -15.37
C ASN A 857 10.61 -28.00 -15.00
N ASN A 858 11.25 -27.19 -15.83
CA ASN A 858 11.39 -25.75 -15.69
C ASN A 858 10.06 -25.00 -15.51
N ALA A 859 9.05 -25.30 -16.32
CA ALA A 859 7.78 -24.59 -16.31
C ALA A 859 6.98 -24.87 -15.02
N ASP A 860 6.90 -26.13 -14.61
CA ASP A 860 6.21 -26.51 -13.37
C ASP A 860 6.92 -25.96 -12.14
N SER A 861 8.26 -26.01 -12.12
CA SER A 861 9.08 -25.46 -11.02
C SER A 861 8.87 -23.95 -10.88
N PHE A 862 8.83 -23.22 -11.99
CA PHE A 862 8.54 -21.78 -12.01
C PHE A 862 7.14 -21.46 -11.52
N GLN A 863 6.13 -22.22 -11.95
CA GLN A 863 4.75 -21.99 -11.52
C GLN A 863 4.56 -22.25 -10.02
N ILE A 864 5.16 -23.32 -9.48
CA ILE A 864 5.15 -23.60 -8.03
C ILE A 864 5.83 -22.46 -7.27
N MET A 865 7.00 -22.00 -7.71
CA MET A 865 7.68 -20.85 -7.12
C MET A 865 6.79 -19.59 -7.10
N GLU A 866 6.14 -19.25 -8.22
CA GLU A 866 5.29 -18.06 -8.33
C GLU A 866 4.00 -18.17 -7.50
N ASP A 867 3.47 -19.37 -7.31
CA ASP A 867 2.32 -19.61 -6.44
C ASP A 867 2.71 -19.45 -4.97
N VAL A 868 3.80 -20.08 -4.52
CA VAL A 868 4.30 -19.98 -3.14
C VAL A 868 4.64 -18.54 -2.76
N ARG A 869 5.41 -17.82 -3.58
CA ARG A 869 5.84 -16.45 -3.25
C ARG A 869 4.70 -15.43 -3.16
N LYS A 870 3.49 -15.79 -3.60
CA LYS A 870 2.25 -14.98 -3.55
C LYS A 870 1.20 -15.56 -2.60
N ASN A 871 1.56 -16.53 -1.75
CA ASN A 871 0.62 -17.24 -0.87
C ASN A 871 -0.59 -17.84 -1.62
N ARG A 872 -0.36 -18.34 -2.83
CA ARG A 872 -1.40 -19.06 -3.57
C ARG A 872 -1.36 -20.52 -3.14
N PRO A 873 -2.49 -21.12 -2.76
CA PRO A 873 -2.53 -22.53 -2.38
C PRO A 873 -1.98 -23.42 -3.50
N LEU A 874 -1.11 -24.36 -3.12
CA LEU A 874 -0.60 -25.36 -4.05
C LEU A 874 -1.74 -26.29 -4.50
N LYS A 875 -1.85 -26.48 -5.81
CA LYS A 875 -2.87 -27.36 -6.41
C LYS A 875 -2.55 -28.82 -6.14
N GLU A 876 -3.55 -29.68 -6.09
CA GLU A 876 -3.34 -31.14 -5.90
C GLU A 876 -2.35 -31.74 -6.89
N GLU A 877 -2.37 -31.29 -8.15
CA GLU A 877 -1.44 -31.77 -9.18
C GLU A 877 0.02 -31.35 -8.89
N GLN A 878 0.23 -30.14 -8.34
CA GLN A 878 1.56 -29.68 -7.92
C GLN A 878 2.07 -30.52 -6.74
N LEU A 879 1.20 -30.80 -5.75
CA LEU A 879 1.56 -31.63 -4.59
C LEU A 879 1.91 -33.07 -5.00
N LYS A 880 1.13 -33.69 -5.91
CA LYS A 880 1.44 -35.02 -6.47
C LYS A 880 2.77 -35.03 -7.21
N LEU A 881 3.07 -33.97 -7.98
CA LEU A 881 4.31 -33.83 -8.72
C LEU A 881 5.52 -33.73 -7.78
N MET A 882 5.44 -32.86 -6.76
CA MET A 882 6.47 -32.72 -5.73
C MET A 882 6.73 -34.06 -5.02
N LYS A 883 5.67 -34.78 -4.63
CA LYS A 883 5.78 -36.10 -4.01
C LYS A 883 6.41 -37.14 -4.93
N LYS A 884 6.04 -37.17 -6.21
CA LYS A 884 6.62 -38.09 -7.22
C LYS A 884 8.12 -37.91 -7.38
N HIS A 885 8.61 -36.68 -7.22
CA HIS A 885 10.03 -36.32 -7.32
C HIS A 885 10.76 -36.34 -5.97
N ASN A 886 10.20 -36.98 -4.94
CA ASN A 886 10.79 -37.14 -3.60
C ASN A 886 11.14 -35.79 -2.93
N VAL A 887 10.26 -34.80 -3.08
CA VAL A 887 10.30 -33.58 -2.26
C VAL A 887 9.76 -33.92 -0.85
N PRO A 888 10.50 -33.63 0.24
CA PRO A 888 10.08 -33.95 1.60
C PRO A 888 8.80 -33.23 2.04
N ASP A 889 8.01 -33.86 2.90
CA ASP A 889 6.76 -33.28 3.42
C ASP A 889 6.99 -31.95 4.17
N TRP A 890 8.11 -31.83 4.91
CA TRP A 890 8.46 -30.59 5.61
C TRP A 890 8.70 -29.42 4.63
N TYR A 891 9.20 -29.71 3.43
CA TYR A 891 9.47 -28.70 2.40
C TYR A 891 8.16 -28.18 1.81
N VAL A 892 7.19 -29.08 1.61
CA VAL A 892 5.82 -28.73 1.20
C VAL A 892 5.14 -27.88 2.28
N GLU A 893 5.22 -28.30 3.54
CA GLU A 893 4.71 -27.53 4.69
C GLU A 893 5.34 -26.13 4.77
N SER A 894 6.64 -26.02 4.50
CA SER A 894 7.34 -24.73 4.43
C SER A 894 6.79 -23.85 3.31
N CYS A 895 6.55 -24.41 2.12
CA CYS A 895 5.95 -23.70 0.99
C CYS A 895 4.55 -23.18 1.30
N GLU A 896 3.71 -23.96 1.99
CA GLU A 896 2.33 -23.57 2.32
C GLU A 896 2.23 -22.48 3.40
N ARG A 897 3.30 -22.26 4.19
CA ARG A 897 3.36 -21.23 5.23
C ARG A 897 3.74 -19.85 4.70
N ILE A 898 4.56 -19.80 3.65
CA ILE A 898 5.15 -18.57 3.13
C ILE A 898 4.05 -17.64 2.59
N GLN A 899 3.97 -16.43 3.16
CA GLN A 899 3.02 -15.43 2.71
C GLN A 899 3.57 -14.58 1.55
N TYR A 900 4.88 -14.31 1.58
CA TYR A 900 5.56 -13.51 0.57
C TYR A 900 7.06 -13.77 0.62
N MET A 901 7.75 -13.71 -0.53
CA MET A 901 9.20 -13.92 -0.59
C MET A 901 9.87 -13.15 -1.74
N PHE A 902 11.08 -12.63 -1.49
CA PHE A 902 11.88 -11.88 -2.45
C PHE A 902 12.73 -12.76 -3.41
N PRO A 903 13.17 -12.19 -4.55
CA PRO A 903 14.17 -12.82 -5.41
C PRO A 903 15.58 -12.79 -4.82
N ARG A 904 16.38 -13.82 -5.15
CA ARG A 904 17.78 -13.94 -4.75
C ARG A 904 18.65 -12.79 -5.26
N ALA A 905 18.40 -12.30 -6.48
CA ALA A 905 19.09 -11.14 -7.04
C ALA A 905 19.01 -9.90 -6.14
N HIS A 906 17.83 -9.65 -5.54
CA HIS A 906 17.64 -8.54 -4.62
C HIS A 906 18.46 -8.73 -3.34
N ALA A 907 18.41 -9.93 -2.74
CA ALA A 907 19.20 -10.25 -1.56
C ALA A 907 20.71 -10.10 -1.83
N VAL A 908 21.21 -10.60 -2.97
CA VAL A 908 22.61 -10.45 -3.37
C VAL A 908 23.02 -8.98 -3.46
N ALA A 909 22.26 -8.15 -4.18
CA ALA A 909 22.58 -6.74 -4.34
C ALA A 909 22.66 -6.00 -2.98
N TYR A 910 21.71 -6.26 -2.10
CA TYR A 910 21.66 -5.63 -0.77
C TYR A 910 22.81 -6.11 0.13
N VAL A 911 23.12 -7.40 0.09
CA VAL A 911 24.25 -7.96 0.87
C VAL A 911 25.58 -7.43 0.36
N MET A 912 25.79 -7.32 -0.95
CA MET A 912 27.01 -6.72 -1.52
C MET A 912 27.23 -5.29 -1.00
N MET A 913 26.20 -4.45 -1.01
CA MET A 913 26.31 -3.08 -0.49
C MET A 913 26.52 -3.03 1.02
N SER A 914 25.79 -3.87 1.76
CA SER A 914 25.93 -3.98 3.21
C SER A 914 27.33 -4.45 3.61
N PHE A 915 27.92 -5.36 2.82
CA PHE A 915 29.29 -5.84 3.01
C PHE A 915 30.32 -4.74 2.73
N ARG A 916 30.14 -3.91 1.69
CA ARG A 916 30.98 -2.72 1.44
C ARG A 916 30.90 -1.74 2.61
N MET A 917 29.72 -1.50 3.16
CA MET A 917 29.58 -0.67 4.36
C MET A 917 30.25 -1.29 5.59
N ALA A 918 30.15 -2.61 5.77
CA ALA A 918 30.85 -3.34 6.82
C ALA A 918 32.37 -3.23 6.68
N TRP A 919 32.89 -3.20 5.45
CA TRP A 919 34.31 -2.96 5.18
C TRP A 919 34.76 -1.59 5.71
N PHE A 920 34.01 -0.52 5.42
CA PHE A 920 34.29 0.80 6.00
C PHE A 920 34.17 0.78 7.54
N LYS A 921 33.21 0.07 8.11
CA LYS A 921 33.11 -0.07 9.58
C LYS A 921 34.36 -0.69 10.23
N VAL A 922 35.02 -1.62 9.53
CA VAL A 922 36.24 -2.28 10.01
C VAL A 922 37.48 -1.41 9.79
N TYR A 923 37.63 -0.81 8.61
CA TYR A 923 38.88 -0.13 8.21
C TYR A 923 38.85 1.41 8.35
N TYR A 924 37.68 2.04 8.24
CA TYR A 924 37.42 3.49 8.36
C TYR A 924 36.26 3.78 9.33
N PRO A 925 36.41 3.41 10.61
CA PRO A 925 35.30 3.39 11.55
C PRO A 925 34.72 4.77 11.87
N LEU A 926 35.54 5.82 11.96
CA LEU A 926 35.06 7.17 12.27
C LEU A 926 34.19 7.73 11.14
N GLU A 927 34.64 7.54 9.89
CA GLU A 927 33.93 7.89 8.67
C GLU A 927 32.62 7.11 8.55
N PHE A 928 32.64 5.81 8.87
CA PHE A 928 31.45 4.97 8.96
C PHE A 928 30.43 5.52 9.96
N TYR A 929 30.84 5.82 11.19
CA TYR A 929 29.93 6.35 12.22
C TYR A 929 29.38 7.72 11.83
N ALA A 930 30.21 8.65 11.36
CA ALA A 930 29.78 9.96 10.88
C ALA A 930 28.74 9.83 9.75
N THR A 931 28.98 8.94 8.80
CA THR A 931 28.03 8.66 7.71
C THR A 931 26.72 8.07 8.23
N TYR A 932 26.78 7.09 9.13
CA TYR A 932 25.59 6.47 9.72
C TYR A 932 24.73 7.46 10.49
N PHE A 933 25.33 8.29 11.36
CA PHE A 933 24.55 9.26 12.13
C PHE A 933 23.97 10.38 11.26
N THR A 934 24.63 10.71 10.13
CA THR A 934 24.09 11.64 9.14
C THR A 934 22.74 11.16 8.59
N THR A 935 22.58 9.87 8.28
CA THR A 935 21.30 9.33 7.77
C THR A 935 20.24 9.12 8.85
N LYS A 936 20.60 9.29 10.13
CA LYS A 936 19.70 9.10 11.29
C LYS A 936 19.53 10.36 12.13
N ILE A 937 19.78 11.53 11.55
CA ILE A 937 19.76 12.81 12.25
C ILE A 937 18.40 13.12 12.92
N ASP A 938 17.29 12.77 12.27
CA ASP A 938 15.93 13.04 12.78
C ASP A 938 15.59 12.32 14.09
N SER A 939 16.27 11.20 14.35
CA SER A 939 16.12 10.40 15.57
C SER A 939 17.33 10.54 16.50
N PHE A 940 18.28 11.42 16.18
CA PHE A 940 19.49 11.59 16.99
C PHE A 940 19.21 12.45 18.22
N ASN A 941 19.60 11.97 19.40
CA ASN A 941 19.45 12.69 20.66
C ASN A 941 20.80 13.23 21.15
N ALA A 942 21.12 14.47 20.77
CA ALA A 942 22.41 15.09 21.07
C ALA A 942 22.72 15.20 22.57
N GLU A 943 21.71 15.43 23.41
CA GLU A 943 21.89 15.54 24.87
C GLU A 943 22.38 14.23 25.48
N VAL A 944 21.70 13.11 25.16
CA VAL A 944 22.08 11.78 25.67
C VAL A 944 23.44 11.36 25.13
N ILE A 945 23.69 11.58 23.84
CA ILE A 945 24.94 11.17 23.20
C ILE A 945 26.13 11.94 23.80
N LEU A 946 26.04 13.27 23.92
CA LEU A 946 27.13 14.07 24.49
C LEU A 946 27.32 13.84 26.00
N GLY A 947 26.33 13.27 26.69
CA GLY A 947 26.46 12.76 28.05
C GLY A 947 27.41 11.57 28.21
N GLY A 948 27.90 11.00 27.11
CA GLY A 948 28.91 9.94 27.10
C GLY A 948 28.34 8.52 27.26
N ILE A 949 29.24 7.55 27.38
CA ILE A 949 28.90 6.12 27.32
C ILE A 949 27.88 5.68 28.40
N ASP A 950 27.98 6.22 29.61
CA ASP A 950 27.09 5.88 30.72
C ASP A 950 25.66 6.41 30.48
N SER A 951 25.54 7.66 30.01
CA SER A 951 24.24 8.27 29.67
C SER A 951 23.52 7.49 28.58
N VAL A 952 24.26 7.12 27.53
CA VAL A 952 23.75 6.28 26.42
C VAL A 952 23.27 4.92 26.94
N TYR A 953 24.08 4.26 27.78
CA TYR A 953 23.74 2.95 28.32
C TYR A 953 22.49 3.00 29.24
N GLU A 954 22.41 3.97 30.14
CA GLU A 954 21.26 4.16 31.03
C GLU A 954 19.96 4.41 30.26
N LYS A 955 20.02 5.25 29.22
CA LYS A 955 18.86 5.56 28.38
C LYS A 955 18.39 4.32 27.62
N MET A 956 19.32 3.54 27.05
CA MET A 956 19.02 2.28 26.38
C MET A 956 18.34 1.28 27.32
N GLU A 957 18.87 1.06 28.53
CA GLU A 957 18.26 0.19 29.54
C GLU A 957 16.87 0.66 29.95
N LYS A 958 16.66 1.98 30.10
CA LYS A 958 15.35 2.55 30.44
C LYS A 958 14.31 2.22 29.37
N VAL A 959 14.62 2.44 28.09
CA VAL A 959 13.69 2.16 26.99
C VAL A 959 13.42 0.65 26.88
N ASN A 960 14.45 -0.19 27.04
CA ASN A 960 14.29 -1.64 27.05
C ASN A 960 13.36 -2.13 28.17
N ARG A 961 13.44 -1.54 29.38
CA ARG A 961 12.51 -1.85 30.50
C ARG A 961 11.06 -1.43 30.23
N MET A 962 10.85 -0.38 29.44
CA MET A 962 9.50 0.05 29.05
C MET A 962 8.85 -0.96 28.08
N GLY A 963 9.65 -1.67 27.28
CA GLY A 963 9.18 -2.68 26.33
C GLY A 963 8.09 -2.12 25.42
N LYS A 964 6.89 -2.72 25.46
CA LYS A 964 5.74 -2.28 24.65
C LYS A 964 5.16 -0.91 25.04
N ASN A 965 5.55 -0.36 26.18
CA ASN A 965 5.12 0.98 26.63
C ASN A 965 6.01 2.11 26.09
N ALA A 966 7.12 1.79 25.42
CA ALA A 966 7.95 2.79 24.75
C ALA A 966 7.23 3.40 23.55
N THR A 967 7.41 4.70 23.35
CA THR A 967 6.92 5.37 22.15
C THR A 967 7.72 4.94 20.93
N LYS A 968 7.15 5.11 19.73
CA LYS A 968 7.87 4.79 18.48
C LYS A 968 9.20 5.57 18.38
N LYS A 969 9.19 6.85 18.74
CA LYS A 969 10.40 7.69 18.76
C LYS A 969 11.48 7.12 19.69
N GLU A 970 11.10 6.71 20.90
CA GLU A 970 12.05 6.10 21.84
C GLU A 970 12.62 4.78 21.32
N LEU A 971 11.82 3.96 20.65
CA LEU A 971 12.28 2.72 20.03
C LEU A 971 13.24 2.98 18.86
N ASP A 972 12.97 3.99 18.03
CA ASP A 972 13.82 4.39 16.90
C ASP A 972 15.19 4.93 17.39
N GLU A 973 15.21 5.61 18.55
CA GLU A 973 16.43 6.09 19.21
C GLU A 973 17.35 4.95 19.72
N VAL A 974 16.79 3.79 20.09
CA VAL A 974 17.58 2.68 20.69
C VAL A 974 18.72 2.25 19.79
N LEU A 975 18.48 2.07 18.48
CA LEU A 975 19.54 1.63 17.56
C LEU A 975 20.66 2.68 17.46
N ILE A 976 20.33 3.96 17.55
CA ILE A 976 21.33 5.04 17.54
C ILE A 976 22.17 4.97 18.82
N PHE A 977 21.55 4.71 19.97
CA PHE A 977 22.26 4.49 21.23
C PHE A 977 23.15 3.25 21.21
N GLU A 978 22.68 2.14 20.63
CA GLU A 978 23.48 0.92 20.45
C GLU A 978 24.75 1.20 19.63
N VAL A 979 24.62 1.95 18.53
CA VAL A 979 25.75 2.29 17.65
C VAL A 979 26.69 3.29 18.29
N ALA A 980 26.17 4.27 19.04
CA ALA A 980 26.99 5.20 19.81
C ALA A 980 27.74 4.50 20.94
N TYR A 981 27.10 3.54 21.62
CA TYR A 981 27.73 2.70 22.63
C TYR A 981 28.89 1.87 22.06
N GLU A 982 28.71 1.30 20.85
CA GLU A 982 29.80 0.65 20.12
C GLU A 982 30.94 1.63 19.79
N MET A 983 30.62 2.79 19.23
CA MET A 983 31.60 3.83 18.89
C MET A 983 32.44 4.25 20.10
N TYR A 984 31.79 4.57 21.22
CA TYR A 984 32.48 4.88 22.48
C TYR A 984 33.32 3.70 22.99
N SER A 985 32.80 2.47 22.88
CA SER A 985 33.50 1.27 23.31
C SER A 985 34.74 0.95 22.48
N ARG A 986 34.83 1.46 21.24
CA ARG A 986 36.05 1.44 20.41
C ARG A 986 37.04 2.57 20.76
N GLY A 987 36.63 3.50 21.61
CA GLY A 987 37.44 4.63 22.08
C GLY A 987 37.39 5.86 21.17
N TYR A 988 36.29 6.03 20.42
CA TYR A 988 36.01 7.25 19.66
C TYR A 988 35.07 8.17 20.44
N GLU A 989 34.98 9.44 20.06
CA GLU A 989 34.27 10.44 20.86
C GLU A 989 33.36 11.38 20.05
N PHE A 990 32.31 11.80 20.77
CA PHE A 990 31.41 12.93 20.60
C PHE A 990 32.12 14.30 20.62
N LEU A 991 31.78 15.20 19.70
CA LEU A 991 32.18 16.60 19.70
C LEU A 991 30.91 17.45 19.44
N PRO A 992 30.54 18.42 20.31
CA PRO A 992 29.30 19.19 20.19
C PRO A 992 29.23 19.99 18.88
N PRO A 993 28.12 20.63 18.49
CA PRO A 993 28.15 21.58 17.37
C PRO A 993 29.05 22.81 17.66
N LYS A 994 29.69 23.39 16.64
CA LYS A 994 30.52 24.61 16.77
C LYS A 994 30.56 25.44 15.48
N LEU A 995 30.52 26.76 15.63
CA LEU A 995 30.72 27.73 14.54
C LEU A 995 32.07 27.55 13.84
N GLY A 996 32.08 27.81 12.53
CA GLY A 996 33.20 27.65 11.60
C GLY A 996 33.58 26.19 11.33
N SER A 997 32.92 25.20 11.94
CA SER A 997 33.32 23.78 11.84
C SER A 997 32.15 22.84 11.56
N SER A 998 31.00 23.02 12.22
CA SER A 998 29.83 22.16 12.03
C SER A 998 29.08 22.48 10.74
N LYS A 999 28.44 21.46 10.15
CA LYS A 999 27.55 21.59 9.00
C LYS A 999 26.08 21.59 9.44
N ALA A 1000 25.18 21.82 8.48
CA ALA A 1000 23.74 21.87 8.75
C ALA A 1000 23.18 20.53 9.20
N ALA A 1001 23.45 19.46 8.43
CA ALA A 1001 22.87 18.14 8.66
C ALA A 1001 23.87 16.97 8.56
N VAL A 1002 25.15 17.25 8.30
CA VAL A 1002 26.17 16.24 8.04
C VAL A 1002 27.15 16.18 9.21
N PHE A 1003 27.37 14.98 9.76
CA PHE A 1003 28.41 14.76 10.77
C PHE A 1003 29.78 14.74 10.08
N THR A 1004 30.74 15.48 10.63
CA THR A 1004 32.09 15.62 10.06
C THR A 1004 33.14 15.09 11.03
N LEU A 1005 34.38 14.93 10.56
CA LEU A 1005 35.50 14.55 11.41
C LEU A 1005 36.34 15.77 11.77
N ASN A 1006 36.65 15.91 13.06
CA ASN A 1006 37.57 16.91 13.59
C ASN A 1006 38.42 16.26 14.67
N ASP A 1007 39.75 16.32 14.53
CA ASP A 1007 40.71 15.78 15.51
C ASP A 1007 40.45 14.32 15.92
N ASN A 1008 40.16 13.44 14.94
CA ASN A 1008 39.77 12.03 15.16
C ASN A 1008 38.50 11.82 16.02
N LYS A 1009 37.61 12.81 16.05
CA LYS A 1009 36.31 12.75 16.72
C LYS A 1009 35.19 13.12 15.75
N VAL A 1010 33.97 12.68 16.05
CA VAL A 1010 32.80 12.95 15.21
C VAL A 1010 32.13 14.23 15.69
N ARG A 1011 32.13 15.27 14.85
CA ARG A 1011 31.48 16.54 15.13
C ARG A 1011 30.00 16.48 14.77
N LEU A 1012 29.17 16.89 15.72
CA LEU A 1012 27.72 17.03 15.53
C LEU A 1012 27.41 18.21 14.58
N PRO A 1013 26.44 18.04 13.65
CA PRO A 1013 25.88 19.13 12.87
C PRO A 1013 24.94 19.99 13.72
N PHE A 1014 24.55 21.17 13.23
CA PHE A 1014 23.58 22.01 13.93
C PHE A 1014 22.18 21.39 13.97
N GLY A 1015 21.77 20.66 12.93
CA GLY A 1015 20.45 20.06 12.79
C GLY A 1015 20.16 18.89 13.72
N CYS A 1016 21.15 18.37 14.47
CA CYS A 1016 20.89 17.33 15.48
C CYS A 1016 20.43 17.93 16.82
N VAL A 1017 20.40 19.25 16.94
CA VAL A 1017 19.93 19.95 18.15
C VAL A 1017 18.41 20.01 18.11
N SER A 1018 17.78 19.52 19.18
CA SER A 1018 16.32 19.51 19.31
C SER A 1018 15.76 20.92 19.15
N GLY A 1019 14.76 21.08 18.28
CA GLY A 1019 14.15 22.37 17.96
C GLY A 1019 14.81 23.14 16.82
N VAL A 1020 16.00 22.76 16.35
CA VAL A 1020 16.67 23.36 15.19
C VAL A 1020 16.30 22.59 13.92
N GLY A 1021 15.32 23.10 13.17
CA GLY A 1021 14.93 22.50 11.89
C GLY A 1021 16.00 22.65 10.80
N HIS A 1022 15.90 21.81 9.76
CA HIS A 1022 16.86 21.78 8.65
C HIS A 1022 17.15 23.15 8.05
N THR A 1023 16.12 23.94 7.72
CA THR A 1023 16.27 25.30 7.16
C THR A 1023 17.02 26.25 8.09
N ALA A 1024 16.81 26.16 9.41
CA ALA A 1024 17.53 26.97 10.38
C ALA A 1024 19.01 26.57 10.42
N ALA A 1025 19.29 25.26 10.44
CA ALA A 1025 20.66 24.73 10.41
C ALA A 1025 21.41 25.11 9.12
N GLU A 1026 20.74 25.06 7.96
CA GLU A 1026 21.28 25.49 6.67
C GLU A 1026 21.59 26.98 6.66
N SER A 1027 20.65 27.81 7.11
CA SER A 1027 20.85 29.26 7.16
C SER A 1027 22.01 29.63 8.08
N LEU A 1028 22.13 28.99 9.25
CA LEU A 1028 23.24 29.20 10.16
C LEU A 1028 24.56 28.80 9.50
N THR A 1029 24.65 27.60 8.94
CA THR A 1029 25.87 27.11 8.28
C THR A 1029 26.29 28.01 7.12
N LYS A 1030 25.33 28.50 6.34
CA LYS A 1030 25.61 29.39 5.20
C LYS A 1030 26.25 30.70 5.66
N GLU A 1031 25.65 31.37 6.64
CA GLU A 1031 26.15 32.66 7.14
C GLU A 1031 27.46 32.49 7.93
N ASP A 1032 27.59 31.42 8.71
CA ASP A 1032 28.80 31.07 9.46
C ASP A 1032 30.04 30.87 8.55
N ASN A 1033 29.84 30.39 7.32
CA ASN A 1033 30.91 30.29 6.33
C ASN A 1033 31.30 31.66 5.71
N LEU A 1034 30.46 32.68 5.85
CA LEU A 1034 30.64 33.99 5.21
C LEU A 1034 31.16 35.05 6.18
N ILE A 1035 30.70 35.02 7.43
CA ILE A 1035 30.97 36.07 8.43
C ILE A 1035 31.29 35.47 9.79
N VAL A 1036 32.13 36.17 10.56
CA VAL A 1036 32.32 35.91 11.98
C VAL A 1036 31.30 36.76 12.74
N PHE A 1037 30.34 36.10 13.39
CA PHE A 1037 29.31 36.79 14.16
C PHE A 1037 29.90 37.56 15.33
N LYS A 1038 29.52 38.83 15.45
CA LYS A 1038 29.94 39.72 16.53
C LYS A 1038 28.96 39.75 17.68
N THR A 1039 27.67 39.49 17.43
CA THR A 1039 26.62 39.50 18.45
C THR A 1039 25.54 38.45 18.18
N LEU A 1040 24.78 38.04 19.21
CA LEU A 1040 23.61 37.17 19.04
C LEU A 1040 22.48 37.86 18.26
N GLU A 1041 22.34 39.18 18.36
CA GLU A 1041 21.43 39.95 17.50
C GLU A 1041 21.80 39.84 16.02
N GLU A 1042 23.09 39.88 15.69
CA GLU A 1042 23.59 39.70 14.32
C GLU A 1042 23.30 38.28 13.81
N VAL A 1043 23.52 37.26 14.65
CA VAL A 1043 23.11 35.88 14.35
C VAL A 1043 21.63 35.85 14.00
N LYS A 1044 20.77 36.39 14.87
CA LYS A 1044 19.32 36.39 14.68
C LYS A 1044 18.87 37.10 13.40
N GLN A 1045 19.44 38.27 13.10
CA GLN A 1045 19.11 39.03 11.90
C GLN A 1045 19.56 38.34 10.61
N LYS A 1046 20.80 37.84 10.57
CA LYS A 1046 21.40 37.28 9.35
C LYS A 1046 20.88 35.89 9.02
N THR A 1047 20.68 35.06 10.04
CA THR A 1047 20.28 33.66 9.88
C THR A 1047 18.76 33.45 9.98
N LYS A 1048 18.02 34.47 10.45
CA LYS A 1048 16.58 34.37 10.76
C LYS A 1048 16.24 33.26 11.78
N LEU A 1049 17.21 32.82 12.59
CA LEU A 1049 16.95 31.89 13.69
C LEU A 1049 15.96 32.49 14.69
N SER A 1050 15.05 31.67 15.22
CA SER A 1050 14.21 32.11 16.34
C SER A 1050 15.03 32.20 17.63
N SER A 1051 14.55 32.97 18.62
CA SER A 1051 15.19 33.00 19.94
C SER A 1051 15.31 31.60 20.55
N SER A 1052 14.28 30.76 20.38
CA SER A 1052 14.32 29.37 20.83
C SER A 1052 15.43 28.55 20.14
N ASN A 1053 15.71 28.77 18.85
CA ASN A 1053 16.81 28.07 18.18
C ASN A 1053 18.17 28.47 18.75
N ILE A 1054 18.36 29.77 19.01
CA ILE A 1054 19.60 30.30 19.59
C ILE A 1054 19.79 29.73 20.99
N ASP A 1055 18.75 29.74 21.82
CA ASP A 1055 18.79 29.21 23.19
C ASP A 1055 19.17 27.72 23.20
N GLU A 1056 18.57 26.90 22.33
CA GLU A 1056 18.87 25.47 22.23
C GLU A 1056 20.31 25.22 21.76
N LEU A 1057 20.80 25.96 20.77
CA LEU A 1057 22.20 25.85 20.31
C LEU A 1057 23.20 26.31 21.38
N ASN A 1058 22.85 27.33 22.16
CA ASN A 1058 23.73 27.90 23.17
C ASN A 1058 23.97 26.93 24.35
N LYS A 1059 23.01 26.03 24.65
CA LYS A 1059 23.21 24.95 25.63
C LYS A 1059 24.41 24.05 25.30
N TYR A 1060 24.81 24.00 24.04
CA TYR A 1060 25.96 23.22 23.57
C TYR A 1060 27.22 24.08 23.33
N GLY A 1061 27.21 25.34 23.75
CA GLY A 1061 28.36 26.25 23.62
C GLY A 1061 28.61 26.75 22.19
N VAL A 1062 27.62 26.66 21.29
CA VAL A 1062 27.79 27.07 19.88
C VAL A 1062 28.20 28.54 19.75
N PHE A 1063 27.63 29.41 20.60
CA PHE A 1063 27.87 30.85 20.58
C PHE A 1063 28.78 31.32 21.73
N GLU A 1064 29.56 30.40 22.31
CA GLU A 1064 30.49 30.76 23.39
C GLU A 1064 31.48 31.84 22.90
N GLY A 1065 31.53 32.97 23.62
CA GLY A 1065 32.34 34.14 23.23
C GLY A 1065 31.65 35.15 22.31
N VAL A 1066 30.41 34.92 21.88
CA VAL A 1066 29.59 35.89 21.15
C VAL A 1066 28.69 36.67 22.12
N PRO A 1067 28.87 37.99 22.29
CA PRO A 1067 28.05 38.79 23.21
C PRO A 1067 26.59 38.98 22.73
N ASP A 1068 25.66 39.26 23.65
CA ASP A 1068 24.24 39.41 23.32
C ASP A 1068 23.97 40.55 22.32
N SER A 1069 24.59 41.72 22.53
CA SER A 1069 24.42 42.92 21.70
C SER A 1069 25.72 43.73 21.63
N ALA A 1070 25.80 44.62 20.63
CA ALA A 1070 26.96 45.50 20.47
C ALA A 1070 26.82 46.68 21.44
N GLN A 1071 27.80 46.88 22.33
CA GLN A 1071 27.79 48.04 23.23
C GLN A 1071 28.05 49.38 22.51
N ILE A 1072 28.52 49.37 21.26
CA ILE A 1072 28.72 50.57 20.42
C ILE A 1072 28.35 50.24 18.95
N SER A 1073 27.37 50.96 18.41
CA SER A 1073 27.03 50.98 16.97
C SER A 1073 27.83 52.09 16.29
N PHE A 1074 28.55 51.78 15.20
CA PHE A 1074 29.41 52.73 14.47
C PHE A 1074 28.77 53.31 13.19
N PHE A 1075 27.45 53.18 13.01
CA PHE A 1075 26.76 53.68 11.80
C PHE A 1075 25.65 54.70 12.06
N ASP A 1076 25.71 55.44 13.16
CA ASP A 1076 24.98 56.70 13.34
C ASP A 1076 25.98 57.87 13.52
N ALA A 1077 26.73 58.19 12.46
CA ALA A 1077 27.45 59.46 12.28
C ALA A 1077 27.55 59.82 10.79
#